data_AF-A0A672SZB7-F1
#
_entry.id   AF-A0A672SZB7-F1
#
_cell.length_a   1.000
_cell.length_b   1.000
_cell.length_c   1.000
_cell.angle_alpha   90.00
_cell.angle_beta   90.00
_cell.angle_gamma   90.00
#
_symmetry.space_group_name_H-M   'P 1'
#
loop_
_entity.id
_entity.type
_entity.pdbx_description
1 polymer ?
#
loop_
_entity_poly.entity_id
_entity_poly.type
_entity_poly.pdbx_seq_one_letter_code
_entity_poly.pdbx_strand_id
1 'polypeptide(L)'
;MADLSNLAGLVSEPSGEIDSSVSSVSNRSLRLAEKEKRKGVADPFGLAVKYLSRVEAGTVVRGNDELERNMVRVETVALSKGLPPEVITVLLDLALSLNAGTANCTRVLKFLLPATVVPQEAIVKGVSWLCVGKMPMNAQVLFVRWVLTVFDLIDCKDDLRSIYGFIFSFVTEENLFPFICHLLYLLTMREHVHPYRVRKLLDIQAKMGRQPYLTQLLALYKVFRPDLVTLSLPSRVRTGFKNHNSTWKVALCAVQRKNKSAVLVDQSLSLDVKEKPSSRKRKLHHLAIPPLSSAFDSNSNKKVFRLQELRSFKELLENIHNIELPAQMGSLLGSALALHYLDCVQDESAFLRLNFWLGHSLQEEFLLCPVDGSSDNTSEAWRFLSTILFTQQFLQEGFSSTESFLYKFLRVWDGCLLRPQILDLLSDIPLMPSFYMHKLLFEPLKQLYFTSTVFFKCSVIECLNSMLVKWLTWHSVSASEGGLDISLNSNSTITMTLSGFMDSVMELVRFVGLLASEGLRLENCHVLLLNQTLAFYETVCDMFLKYSLPLIIMPPAGVFYPALFATDSISVDRLGYIMFRYRKNLTLAKKQEQQREQTFHISRNTYKEFNRNLQAMVNSMWNSWWCSPGSDIEIDKDLIALSKVAEPWCRFDLIHHPALFSYAIEFHQRCWPERKNVDLGSIKTGKYWNWYMEFLFNQGFDGLNNFIQTNTGHGSTLNSQEDGQPKSQP
;
A
#
# COMPACT_ATOMS: atom_id res chain seq x y z
N MET A 1 41.10 -46.43 -39.11
CA MET A 1 40.44 -46.41 -40.44
C MET A 1 40.51 -44.96 -40.92
N ALA A 2 41.63 -44.51 -41.50
CA ALA A 2 42.09 -44.71 -42.89
C ALA A 2 41.04 -44.22 -43.90
N ASP A 3 41.30 -43.42 -44.93
CA ASP A 3 42.46 -42.70 -45.47
C ASP A 3 41.87 -41.83 -46.64
N LEU A 4 42.24 -40.55 -46.79
CA LEU A 4 43.13 -39.98 -47.83
C LEU A 4 42.76 -40.21 -49.31
N SER A 5 42.74 -39.10 -50.07
CA SER A 5 43.32 -38.83 -51.43
C SER A 5 42.34 -38.06 -52.34
N ASN A 6 42.51 -36.76 -52.64
CA ASN A 6 43.47 -36.08 -53.55
C ASN A 6 43.53 -36.62 -55.00
N LEU A 7 43.23 -35.76 -55.99
CA LEU A 7 44.10 -35.27 -57.09
C LEU A 7 43.22 -34.49 -58.11
N ALA A 8 43.51 -33.20 -58.38
CA ALA A 8 44.26 -32.64 -59.53
C ALA A 8 43.45 -32.66 -60.86
N GLY A 9 43.44 -31.66 -61.75
CA GLY A 9 44.08 -30.35 -61.91
C GLY A 9 43.48 -29.67 -63.16
N LEU A 10 43.39 -28.33 -63.15
CA LEU A 10 44.02 -27.38 -64.10
C LEU A 10 43.63 -27.48 -65.59
N VAL A 11 42.98 -26.42 -66.13
CA VAL A 11 43.49 -25.51 -67.20
C VAL A 11 42.39 -24.53 -67.70
N SER A 12 42.71 -23.24 -67.54
CA SER A 12 42.28 -21.97 -68.19
C SER A 12 41.04 -21.82 -69.11
N GLU A 13 40.17 -20.89 -68.68
CA GLU A 13 39.60 -19.67 -69.33
C GLU A 13 39.69 -19.44 -70.87
N PRO A 14 38.65 -18.81 -71.49
CA PRO A 14 38.55 -17.34 -71.49
C PRO A 14 37.15 -16.70 -71.34
N SER A 15 37.17 -15.49 -70.75
CA SER A 15 36.38 -14.27 -71.02
C SER A 15 34.85 -14.22 -70.88
N GLY A 16 34.37 -13.23 -70.11
CA GLY A 16 33.08 -12.57 -70.34
C GLY A 16 32.33 -12.10 -69.08
N GLU A 17 32.67 -10.90 -68.61
CA GLU A 17 31.92 -9.91 -67.79
C GLU A 17 30.53 -10.26 -67.20
N ILE A 18 30.36 -10.02 -65.89
CA ILE A 18 29.40 -9.05 -65.29
C ILE A 18 29.59 -9.00 -63.75
N ASP A 19 29.86 -7.80 -63.24
CA ASP A 19 29.96 -7.39 -61.82
C ASP A 19 28.64 -7.63 -61.03
N SER A 20 28.57 -7.84 -59.70
CA SER A 20 28.87 -6.80 -58.70
C SER A 20 28.56 -7.26 -57.25
N SER A 21 29.61 -7.35 -56.45
CA SER A 21 29.83 -6.64 -55.17
C SER A 21 28.72 -6.51 -54.11
N VAL A 22 28.73 -7.37 -53.07
CA VAL A 22 28.08 -7.07 -51.75
C VAL A 22 28.95 -7.41 -50.52
N SER A 23 30.10 -8.08 -50.63
CA SER A 23 30.83 -8.59 -49.45
C SER A 23 32.00 -7.75 -48.91
N SER A 24 32.26 -6.55 -49.44
CA SER A 24 33.50 -5.79 -49.11
C SER A 24 33.40 -4.78 -47.95
N VAL A 25 32.20 -4.50 -47.41
CA VAL A 25 32.01 -3.41 -46.42
C VAL A 25 32.34 -3.86 -44.99
N SER A 26 32.09 -5.11 -44.60
CA SER A 26 32.28 -5.56 -43.21
C SER A 26 33.74 -5.83 -42.83
N ASN A 27 34.59 -6.17 -43.82
CA ASN A 27 35.99 -6.52 -43.57
C ASN A 27 36.94 -5.31 -43.57
N ARG A 28 36.48 -4.13 -44.02
CA ARG A 28 37.30 -2.91 -44.10
C ARG A 28 37.41 -2.19 -42.76
N SER A 29 36.34 -2.22 -41.96
CA SER A 29 36.27 -1.65 -40.61
C SER A 29 37.16 -2.38 -39.60
N LEU A 30 37.24 -3.72 -39.69
CA LEU A 30 38.10 -4.55 -38.84
C LEU A 30 39.60 -4.32 -39.10
N ARG A 31 40.02 -4.15 -40.36
CA ARG A 31 41.44 -3.92 -40.73
C ARG A 31 41.97 -2.55 -40.32
N LEU A 32 41.10 -1.55 -40.17
CA LEU A 32 41.48 -0.20 -39.74
C LEU A 32 41.65 -0.11 -38.22
N ALA A 33 40.86 -0.88 -37.46
CA ALA A 33 40.96 -0.96 -36.00
C ALA A 33 42.27 -1.59 -35.51
N GLU A 34 42.83 -2.58 -36.24
CA GLU A 34 44.11 -3.21 -35.87
C GLU A 34 45.34 -2.34 -36.17
N LYS A 35 45.25 -1.38 -37.10
CA LYS A 35 46.40 -0.56 -37.52
C LYS A 35 46.71 0.62 -36.57
N GLU A 36 45.84 0.93 -35.62
CA GLU A 36 45.95 2.09 -34.71
C GLU A 36 46.73 1.82 -33.41
N LYS A 37 47.10 0.57 -33.10
CA LYS A 37 47.84 0.25 -31.86
C LYS A 37 49.29 0.75 -31.81
N ARG A 38 49.76 1.56 -32.78
CA ARG A 38 51.19 1.89 -32.98
C ARG A 38 51.58 3.37 -33.16
N LYS A 39 50.72 4.38 -32.97
CA LYS A 39 51.19 5.79 -32.98
C LYS A 39 50.57 6.60 -31.84
N GLY A 40 51.43 7.20 -31.02
CA GLY A 40 51.10 7.81 -29.73
C GLY A 40 50.75 9.30 -29.73
N VAL A 41 50.26 9.69 -28.54
CA VAL A 41 50.31 11.00 -27.85
C VAL A 41 49.80 12.24 -28.61
N ALA A 42 48.51 12.24 -28.92
CA ALA A 42 47.63 13.42 -28.94
C ALA A 42 46.21 12.88 -28.71
N ASP A 43 45.35 13.55 -27.92
CA ASP A 43 43.99 13.05 -27.64
C ASP A 43 43.24 12.77 -28.96
N PRO A 44 43.11 11.49 -29.38
CA PRO A 44 42.63 11.15 -30.71
C PRO A 44 41.13 11.43 -30.84
N PHE A 45 40.42 11.54 -29.71
CA PHE A 45 39.01 11.90 -29.65
C PHE A 45 38.81 13.41 -29.86
N GLY A 46 39.54 14.27 -29.14
CA GLY A 46 39.47 15.72 -29.32
C GLY A 46 39.80 16.19 -30.74
N LEU A 47 40.78 15.56 -31.40
CA LEU A 47 41.11 15.85 -32.80
C LEU A 47 39.99 15.45 -33.76
N ALA A 48 39.33 14.31 -33.53
CA ALA A 48 38.22 13.85 -34.35
C ALA A 48 37.00 14.78 -34.21
N VAL A 49 36.68 15.25 -33.00
CA VAL A 49 35.59 16.22 -32.76
C VAL A 49 35.89 17.56 -33.44
N LYS A 50 37.13 18.06 -33.34
CA LYS A 50 37.56 19.33 -33.97
C LYS A 50 37.53 19.27 -35.50
N TYR A 51 37.76 18.10 -36.10
CA TYR A 51 37.55 17.89 -37.52
C TYR A 51 36.06 17.98 -37.88
N LEU A 52 35.22 17.26 -37.13
CA LEU A 52 33.76 17.21 -37.36
C LEU A 52 33.07 18.58 -37.17
N SER A 53 33.60 19.45 -36.30
CA SER A 53 33.09 20.82 -36.14
C SER A 53 33.42 21.76 -37.30
N ARG A 54 34.33 21.39 -38.19
CA ARG A 54 34.79 22.19 -39.36
C ARG A 54 34.18 21.71 -40.68
N VAL A 55 33.25 20.77 -40.62
CA VAL A 55 32.61 20.20 -41.81
C VAL A 55 31.53 21.16 -42.32
N GLU A 56 31.82 21.79 -43.46
CA GLU A 56 30.95 22.76 -44.12
C GLU A 56 30.11 22.13 -45.24
N ALA A 57 29.09 22.85 -45.71
CA ALA A 57 28.24 22.40 -46.81
C ALA A 57 29.08 22.19 -48.09
N GLY A 58 29.08 20.97 -48.64
CA GLY A 58 29.81 20.62 -49.86
C GLY A 58 30.97 19.63 -49.67
N THR A 59 31.26 19.20 -48.44
CA THR A 59 32.24 18.11 -48.20
C THR A 59 31.87 16.83 -48.95
N VAL A 60 32.85 16.25 -49.65
CA VAL A 60 32.67 14.98 -50.37
C VAL A 60 32.44 13.86 -49.34
N VAL A 61 31.25 13.27 -49.36
CA VAL A 61 30.84 12.21 -48.41
C VAL A 61 31.26 10.81 -48.89
N ARG A 62 31.18 10.54 -50.20
CA ARG A 62 31.59 9.24 -50.77
C ARG A 62 33.09 9.24 -51.04
N GLY A 63 33.82 8.31 -50.42
CA GLY A 63 35.26 8.11 -50.65
C GLY A 63 36.20 8.94 -49.76
N ASN A 64 35.66 9.69 -48.78
CA ASN A 64 36.46 10.43 -47.82
C ASN A 64 36.85 9.53 -46.63
N ASP A 65 38.01 8.88 -46.75
CA ASP A 65 38.57 7.99 -45.72
C ASP A 65 38.90 8.74 -44.41
N GLU A 66 39.07 10.07 -44.43
CA GLU A 66 39.34 10.89 -43.25
C GLU A 66 38.06 11.15 -42.43
N LEU A 67 36.96 11.49 -43.10
CA LEU A 67 35.64 11.64 -42.48
C LEU A 67 35.18 10.33 -41.83
N GLU A 68 35.30 9.21 -42.56
CA GLU A 68 34.90 7.89 -42.05
C GLU A 68 35.74 7.48 -40.85
N ARG A 69 37.06 7.73 -40.87
CA ARG A 69 37.95 7.44 -39.73
C ARG A 69 37.56 8.24 -38.49
N ASN A 70 37.28 9.53 -38.64
CA ASN A 70 36.89 10.38 -37.52
C ASN A 70 35.49 10.01 -36.99
N MET A 71 34.54 9.62 -37.85
CA MET A 71 33.23 9.11 -37.44
C MET A 71 33.33 7.80 -36.64
N VAL A 72 34.11 6.82 -37.11
CA VAL A 72 34.30 5.53 -36.40
C VAL A 72 34.92 5.73 -35.03
N ARG A 73 35.89 6.65 -34.90
CA ARG A 73 36.52 6.98 -33.61
C ARG A 73 35.52 7.55 -32.62
N VAL A 74 34.69 8.51 -33.05
CA VAL A 74 33.65 9.12 -32.20
C VAL A 74 32.57 8.10 -31.83
N GLU A 75 32.15 7.26 -32.78
CA GLU A 75 31.17 6.19 -32.55
C GLU A 75 31.66 5.17 -31.50
N THR A 76 32.95 4.78 -31.57
CA THR A 76 33.57 3.86 -30.61
C THR A 76 33.60 4.44 -29.19
N VAL A 77 33.89 5.74 -29.05
CA VAL A 77 33.87 6.43 -27.76
C VAL A 77 32.43 6.59 -27.24
N ALA A 78 31.49 6.94 -28.11
CA ALA A 78 30.08 7.10 -27.76
C ALA A 78 29.46 5.82 -27.18
N LEU A 79 29.75 4.66 -27.80
CA LEU A 79 29.24 3.37 -27.35
C LEU A 79 29.92 2.84 -26.08
N SER A 80 31.17 3.26 -25.82
CA SER A 80 31.95 2.76 -24.67
C SER A 80 31.78 3.61 -23.41
N LYS A 81 31.89 4.94 -23.53
CA LYS A 81 31.90 5.90 -22.40
C LYS A 81 30.77 6.94 -22.46
N GLY A 82 30.06 7.04 -23.58
CA GLY A 82 29.13 8.14 -23.83
C GLY A 82 29.85 9.43 -24.24
N LEU A 83 29.08 10.39 -24.73
CA LEU A 83 29.56 11.67 -25.25
C LEU A 83 29.40 12.79 -24.22
N PRO A 84 30.40 13.69 -24.08
CA PRO A 84 30.29 14.87 -23.23
C PRO A 84 29.39 15.94 -23.87
N PRO A 85 28.83 16.87 -23.07
CA PRO A 85 27.80 17.82 -23.50
C PRO A 85 28.24 18.70 -24.67
N GLU A 86 29.50 19.15 -24.71
CA GLU A 86 30.04 20.01 -25.77
C GLU A 86 30.05 19.27 -27.11
N VAL A 87 30.38 17.98 -27.08
CA VAL A 87 30.45 17.12 -28.27
C VAL A 87 29.06 16.79 -28.79
N ILE A 88 28.07 16.64 -27.91
CA ILE A 88 26.67 16.44 -28.32
C ILE A 88 26.17 17.64 -29.12
N THR A 89 26.46 18.86 -28.69
CA THR A 89 26.06 20.08 -29.42
C THR A 89 26.65 20.11 -30.82
N VAL A 90 27.95 19.81 -30.97
CA VAL A 90 28.65 19.78 -32.27
C VAL A 90 28.09 18.67 -33.17
N LEU A 91 27.92 17.46 -32.66
CA LEU A 91 27.45 16.33 -33.45
C LEU A 91 25.98 16.47 -33.84
N LEU A 92 25.15 17.03 -32.96
CA LEU A 92 23.76 17.28 -33.26
C LEU A 92 23.62 18.36 -34.34
N ASP A 93 24.41 19.43 -34.28
CA ASP A 93 24.43 20.45 -35.32
C ASP A 93 24.92 19.89 -36.67
N LEU A 94 25.98 19.08 -36.67
CA LEU A 94 26.47 18.38 -37.87
C LEU A 94 25.42 17.42 -38.46
N ALA A 95 24.73 16.66 -37.61
CA ALA A 95 23.73 15.70 -38.05
C ALA A 95 22.50 16.40 -38.66
N LEU A 96 22.01 17.46 -38.02
CA LEU A 96 20.76 18.13 -38.39
C LEU A 96 20.94 19.16 -39.51
N SER A 97 22.14 19.76 -39.66
CA SER A 97 22.50 20.63 -40.80
C SER A 97 22.62 19.89 -42.14
N LEU A 98 22.78 18.55 -42.11
CA LEU A 98 23.00 17.68 -43.27
C LEU A 98 24.29 17.97 -44.07
N ASN A 99 25.24 18.74 -43.53
CA ASN A 99 26.50 19.07 -44.21
C ASN A 99 27.33 17.82 -44.57
N ALA A 100 27.23 16.76 -43.75
CA ALA A 100 27.90 15.47 -43.97
C ALA A 100 27.01 14.44 -44.71
N GLY A 101 25.88 14.86 -45.27
CA GLY A 101 24.94 14.00 -46.00
C GLY A 101 23.98 13.19 -45.13
N THR A 102 22.91 12.72 -45.76
CA THR A 102 21.75 12.10 -45.09
C THR A 102 22.06 10.78 -44.39
N ALA A 103 22.93 9.95 -44.96
CA ALA A 103 23.32 8.67 -44.36
C ALA A 103 24.01 8.89 -43.00
N ASN A 104 24.88 9.89 -42.94
CA ASN A 104 25.62 10.23 -41.73
C ASN A 104 24.73 10.86 -40.66
N CYS A 105 23.72 11.65 -41.03
CA CYS A 105 22.70 12.14 -40.10
C CYS A 105 22.06 10.99 -39.31
N THR A 106 21.58 9.95 -40.00
CA THR A 106 20.94 8.80 -39.32
C THR A 106 21.91 7.98 -38.49
N ARG A 107 23.18 7.87 -38.91
CA ARG A 107 24.23 7.17 -38.16
C ARG A 107 24.59 7.92 -36.87
N VAL A 108 24.83 9.23 -36.96
CA VAL A 108 25.16 10.08 -35.80
C VAL A 108 24.03 10.04 -34.77
N LEU A 109 22.77 10.24 -35.18
CA LEU A 109 21.63 10.19 -34.27
C LEU A 109 21.53 8.84 -33.55
N LYS A 110 21.88 7.70 -34.19
CA LYS A 110 21.87 6.36 -33.58
C LYS A 110 22.89 6.20 -32.46
N PHE A 111 24.10 6.75 -32.59
CA PHE A 111 25.14 6.63 -31.56
C PHE A 111 25.24 7.84 -30.61
N LEU A 112 24.35 8.84 -30.73
CA LEU A 112 24.33 10.03 -29.89
C LEU A 112 23.91 9.72 -28.44
N LEU A 113 24.82 9.10 -27.67
CA LEU A 113 24.57 8.64 -26.31
C LEU A 113 25.22 9.62 -25.32
N PRO A 114 24.45 10.37 -24.50
CA PRO A 114 25.02 11.25 -23.50
C PRO A 114 25.70 10.49 -22.36
N ALA A 115 26.90 10.94 -21.96
CA ALA A 115 27.59 10.47 -20.77
C ALA A 115 26.97 11.06 -19.48
N THR A 116 26.57 12.33 -19.53
CA THR A 116 26.09 13.13 -18.40
C THR A 116 24.77 13.84 -18.76
N VAL A 117 24.78 15.18 -18.81
CA VAL A 117 23.65 16.03 -19.20
C VAL A 117 23.68 16.39 -20.69
N VAL A 118 22.52 16.71 -21.25
CA VAL A 118 22.36 17.27 -22.59
C VAL A 118 22.04 18.76 -22.47
N PRO A 119 22.83 19.66 -23.08
CA PRO A 119 22.55 21.10 -23.06
C PRO A 119 21.24 21.45 -23.76
N GLN A 120 20.39 22.28 -23.13
CA GLN A 120 19.12 22.71 -23.73
C GLN A 120 19.33 23.45 -25.06
N GLU A 121 20.40 24.23 -25.17
CA GLU A 121 20.75 24.97 -26.39
C GLU A 121 20.92 24.05 -27.60
N ALA A 122 21.46 22.84 -27.39
CA ALA A 122 21.65 21.85 -28.46
C ALA A 122 20.28 21.39 -29.01
N ILE A 123 19.32 21.16 -28.13
CA ILE A 123 17.96 20.73 -28.52
C ILE A 123 17.20 21.88 -29.17
N VAL A 124 17.31 23.10 -28.65
CA VAL A 124 16.70 24.31 -29.26
C VAL A 124 17.25 24.52 -30.67
N LYS A 125 18.58 24.44 -30.87
CA LYS A 125 19.19 24.44 -32.21
C LYS A 125 18.68 23.30 -33.07
N GLY A 126 18.52 22.10 -32.51
CA GLY A 126 17.95 20.98 -33.25
C GLY A 126 16.49 21.16 -33.69
N VAL A 127 15.65 21.75 -32.84
CA VAL A 127 14.28 22.14 -33.21
C VAL A 127 14.31 23.25 -34.27
N SER A 128 15.28 24.17 -34.22
CA SER A 128 15.44 25.18 -35.28
C SER A 128 15.73 24.55 -36.64
N TRP A 129 16.56 23.50 -36.71
CA TRP A 129 16.82 22.73 -37.94
C TRP A 129 15.59 21.96 -38.42
N LEU A 130 14.76 21.48 -37.50
CA LEU A 130 13.48 20.85 -37.86
C LEU A 130 12.56 21.86 -38.56
N CYS A 131 12.53 23.12 -38.11
CA CYS A 131 11.76 24.20 -38.74
C CYS A 131 12.26 24.58 -40.15
N VAL A 132 13.53 24.29 -40.49
CA VAL A 132 14.10 24.59 -41.84
C VAL A 132 13.54 23.64 -42.91
N GLY A 133 12.97 22.48 -42.52
CA GLY A 133 12.27 21.57 -43.45
C GLY A 133 13.16 20.80 -44.44
N LYS A 134 14.50 20.91 -44.34
CA LYS A 134 15.46 20.20 -45.22
C LYS A 134 15.70 18.75 -44.81
N MET A 135 15.33 18.36 -43.59
CA MET A 135 15.56 17.02 -43.06
C MET A 135 14.63 15.98 -43.67
N PRO A 136 15.11 14.77 -44.00
CA PRO A 136 14.22 13.70 -44.44
C PRO A 136 13.34 13.22 -43.28
N MET A 137 12.13 12.76 -43.60
CA MET A 137 11.12 12.33 -42.62
C MET A 137 11.67 11.36 -41.57
N ASN A 138 12.46 10.36 -42.01
CA ASN A 138 13.04 9.36 -41.12
C ASN A 138 14.01 9.98 -40.10
N ALA A 139 14.79 10.99 -40.48
CA ALA A 139 15.70 11.68 -39.57
C ALA A 139 14.94 12.58 -38.60
N GLN A 140 13.87 13.24 -39.04
CA GLN A 140 13.01 14.04 -38.16
C GLN A 140 12.38 13.17 -37.05
N VAL A 141 11.79 12.03 -37.44
CA VAL A 141 11.24 11.06 -36.47
C VAL A 141 12.32 10.55 -35.53
N LEU A 142 13.51 10.21 -36.05
CA LEU A 142 14.64 9.72 -35.27
C LEU A 142 15.13 10.75 -34.25
N PHE A 143 15.18 12.03 -34.63
CA PHE A 143 15.54 13.14 -33.77
C PHE A 143 14.54 13.34 -32.63
N VAL A 144 13.24 13.44 -32.92
CA VAL A 144 12.21 13.62 -31.86
C VAL A 144 12.18 12.42 -30.92
N ARG A 145 12.34 11.21 -31.46
CA ARG A 145 12.51 9.97 -30.69
C ARG A 145 13.72 10.02 -29.77
N TRP A 146 14.85 10.53 -30.26
CA TRP A 146 16.05 10.72 -29.45
C TRP A 146 15.82 11.74 -28.33
N VAL A 147 15.22 12.90 -28.62
CA VAL A 147 14.85 13.91 -27.60
C VAL A 147 13.98 13.30 -26.50
N LEU A 148 12.96 12.51 -26.86
CA LEU A 148 12.11 11.80 -25.90
C LEU A 148 12.88 10.79 -25.02
N THR A 149 13.96 10.19 -25.54
CA THR A 149 14.79 9.26 -24.73
C THR A 149 15.72 9.96 -23.77
N VAL A 150 16.25 11.12 -24.16
CA VAL A 150 17.19 11.90 -23.35
C VAL A 150 16.49 13.01 -22.56
N PHE A 151 15.16 13.09 -22.60
CA PHE A 151 14.37 14.18 -21.99
C PHE A 151 14.69 14.40 -20.50
N ASP A 152 14.94 13.32 -19.77
CA ASP A 152 15.29 13.35 -18.35
C ASP A 152 16.72 13.85 -18.09
N LEU A 153 17.60 13.82 -19.10
CA LEU A 153 19.01 14.24 -19.03
C LEU A 153 19.23 15.69 -19.52
N ILE A 154 18.18 16.37 -19.98
CA ILE A 154 18.27 17.78 -20.37
C ILE A 154 18.45 18.64 -19.12
N ASP A 155 19.49 19.46 -19.11
CA ASP A 155 19.91 20.34 -18.01
C ASP A 155 18.79 21.27 -17.49
N CYS A 156 18.30 22.15 -18.36
CA CYS A 156 17.22 23.11 -18.15
C CYS A 156 16.16 22.91 -19.23
N LYS A 157 14.92 23.35 -18.97
CA LYS A 157 13.81 23.14 -19.92
C LYS A 157 13.08 24.44 -20.25
N ASP A 158 13.59 25.57 -19.79
CA ASP A 158 12.89 26.85 -19.87
C ASP A 158 12.95 27.41 -21.29
N ASP A 159 14.10 27.32 -21.97
CA ASP A 159 14.21 27.70 -23.38
C ASP A 159 13.45 26.72 -24.28
N LEU A 160 13.38 25.44 -23.89
CA LEU A 160 12.58 24.44 -24.60
C LEU A 160 11.07 24.69 -24.45
N ARG A 161 10.65 25.23 -23.30
CA ARG A 161 9.27 25.66 -23.04
C ARG A 161 8.94 26.98 -23.73
N SER A 162 9.88 27.92 -23.83
CA SER A 162 9.65 29.18 -24.54
C SER A 162 9.35 28.95 -26.02
N ILE A 163 9.95 27.91 -26.63
CA ILE A 163 9.65 27.47 -28.00
C ILE A 163 8.47 26.50 -28.13
N TYR A 164 7.65 26.32 -27.09
CA TYR A 164 6.48 25.42 -27.10
C TYR A 164 5.55 25.70 -28.28
N GLY A 165 5.38 26.98 -28.66
CA GLY A 165 4.59 27.37 -29.83
C GLY A 165 5.09 26.79 -31.14
N PHE A 166 6.41 26.72 -31.34
CA PHE A 166 7.04 26.13 -32.52
C PHE A 166 6.92 24.60 -32.49
N ILE A 167 7.09 23.96 -31.33
CA ILE A 167 6.88 22.50 -31.22
C ILE A 167 5.41 22.16 -31.53
N PHE A 168 4.47 23.01 -31.11
CA PHE A 168 3.05 22.85 -31.38
C PHE A 168 2.67 22.98 -32.87
N SER A 169 3.47 23.66 -33.71
CA SER A 169 3.16 23.73 -35.15
C SER A 169 3.31 22.37 -35.83
N PHE A 170 4.20 21.49 -35.35
CA PHE A 170 4.42 20.15 -35.90
C PHE A 170 3.30 19.15 -35.58
N VAL A 171 2.30 19.53 -34.78
CA VAL A 171 1.13 18.69 -34.47
C VAL A 171 0.30 18.38 -35.73
N THR A 172 0.41 19.20 -36.78
CA THR A 172 -0.29 18.95 -38.06
C THR A 172 0.41 17.91 -38.95
N GLU A 173 1.64 17.51 -38.64
CA GLU A 173 2.39 16.54 -39.45
C GLU A 173 2.14 15.10 -38.99
N GLU A 174 1.46 14.30 -39.83
CA GLU A 174 0.98 12.96 -39.47
C GLU A 174 2.06 12.01 -38.93
N ASN A 175 3.27 12.03 -39.50
CA ASN A 175 4.34 11.10 -39.09
C ASN A 175 5.03 11.52 -37.78
N LEU A 176 5.08 12.82 -37.47
CA LEU A 176 5.66 13.34 -36.23
C LEU A 176 4.63 13.40 -35.09
N PHE A 177 3.34 13.46 -35.45
CA PHE A 177 2.24 13.73 -34.55
C PHE A 177 2.25 12.90 -33.25
N PRO A 178 2.45 11.56 -33.25
CA PRO A 178 2.51 10.78 -32.01
C PRO A 178 3.66 11.17 -31.08
N PHE A 179 4.83 11.49 -31.66
CA PHE A 179 6.04 11.84 -30.91
C PHE A 179 5.98 13.29 -30.40
N ILE A 180 5.44 14.20 -31.21
CA ILE A 180 5.23 15.60 -30.84
C ILE A 180 4.17 15.70 -29.74
N CYS A 181 3.06 14.96 -29.81
CA CYS A 181 2.09 14.91 -28.72
C CYS A 181 2.72 14.45 -27.39
N HIS A 182 3.63 13.47 -27.44
CA HIS A 182 4.36 13.01 -26.26
C HIS A 182 5.31 14.09 -25.74
N LEU A 183 6.06 14.75 -26.61
CA LEU A 183 6.98 15.82 -26.22
C LEU A 183 6.22 17.01 -25.61
N LEU A 184 5.11 17.42 -26.24
CA LEU A 184 4.23 18.46 -25.72
C LEU A 184 3.64 18.07 -24.37
N TYR A 185 3.21 16.81 -24.20
CA TYR A 185 2.71 16.31 -22.92
C TYR A 185 3.74 16.50 -21.80
N LEU A 186 5.03 16.22 -22.08
CA LEU A 186 6.11 16.40 -21.11
C LEU A 186 6.50 17.87 -20.85
N LEU A 187 6.23 18.77 -21.81
CA LEU A 187 6.55 20.20 -21.73
C LEU A 187 5.37 21.07 -21.26
N THR A 188 4.14 20.56 -21.28
CA THR A 188 2.95 21.36 -20.99
C THR A 188 2.97 21.85 -19.54
N MET A 189 2.77 23.15 -19.39
CA MET A 189 2.50 23.84 -18.12
C MET A 189 1.15 24.55 -18.24
N ARG A 190 0.62 25.04 -17.11
CA ARG A 190 -0.65 25.79 -17.08
C ARG A 190 -0.66 26.98 -18.03
N GLU A 191 0.47 27.67 -18.19
CA GLU A 191 0.64 28.81 -19.11
C GLU A 191 0.52 28.44 -20.59
N HIS A 192 0.84 27.19 -20.96
CA HIS A 192 0.79 26.73 -22.35
C HIS A 192 -0.63 26.38 -22.82
N VAL A 193 -1.58 26.25 -21.89
CA VAL A 193 -2.96 25.83 -22.20
C VAL A 193 -3.82 27.04 -22.54
N HIS A 194 -3.86 27.36 -23.84
CA HIS A 194 -4.67 28.46 -24.39
C HIS A 194 -5.86 27.95 -25.22
N PRO A 195 -6.98 28.71 -25.30
CA PRO A 195 -8.17 28.32 -26.05
C PRO A 195 -7.91 27.96 -27.51
N TYR A 196 -7.03 28.70 -28.21
CA TYR A 196 -6.74 28.43 -29.62
C TYR A 196 -6.00 27.10 -29.84
N ARG A 197 -5.14 26.67 -28.89
CA ARG A 197 -4.44 25.37 -28.95
C ARG A 197 -5.43 24.24 -28.69
N VAL A 198 -6.32 24.41 -27.72
CA VAL A 198 -7.40 23.45 -27.44
C VAL A 198 -8.28 23.26 -28.67
N ARG A 199 -8.78 24.34 -29.29
CA ARG A 199 -9.59 24.28 -30.52
C ARG A 199 -8.86 23.52 -31.63
N LYS A 200 -7.59 23.84 -31.89
CA LYS A 200 -6.79 23.15 -32.90
C LYS A 200 -6.62 21.65 -32.61
N LEU A 201 -6.43 21.25 -31.36
CA LEU A 201 -6.35 19.83 -30.99
C LEU A 201 -7.70 19.10 -31.16
N LEU A 202 -8.82 19.77 -30.88
CA LEU A 202 -10.16 19.23 -31.10
C LEU A 202 -10.49 19.11 -32.59
N ASP A 203 -10.09 20.08 -33.42
CA ASP A 203 -10.24 20.02 -34.87
C ASP A 203 -9.46 18.83 -35.46
N ILE A 204 -8.26 18.58 -34.94
CA ILE A 204 -7.45 17.40 -35.34
C ILE A 204 -8.12 16.11 -34.87
N GLN A 205 -8.68 16.08 -33.67
CA GLN A 205 -9.44 14.92 -33.16
C GLN A 205 -10.68 14.63 -34.01
N ALA A 206 -11.37 15.67 -34.49
CA ALA A 206 -12.52 15.54 -35.39
C ALA A 206 -12.12 14.95 -36.75
N LYS A 207 -10.92 15.27 -37.26
CA LYS A 207 -10.41 14.76 -38.54
C LYS A 207 -9.83 13.34 -38.46
N MET A 208 -9.05 13.03 -37.42
CA MET A 208 -8.28 11.78 -37.30
C MET A 208 -8.90 10.75 -36.33
N GLY A 209 -10.01 11.09 -35.70
CA GLY A 209 -10.65 10.27 -34.67
C GLY A 209 -9.94 10.29 -33.32
N ARG A 210 -10.43 9.47 -32.37
CA ARG A 210 -9.90 9.39 -31.00
C ARG A 210 -8.58 8.62 -30.94
N GLN A 211 -7.48 9.32 -31.19
CA GLN A 211 -6.13 8.76 -31.03
C GLN A 211 -5.67 8.79 -29.56
N PRO A 212 -4.95 7.77 -29.07
CA PRO A 212 -4.60 7.65 -27.65
C PRO A 212 -3.66 8.76 -27.17
N TYR A 213 -2.63 9.09 -27.96
CA TYR A 213 -1.66 10.15 -27.65
C TYR A 213 -2.29 11.56 -27.64
N LEU A 214 -3.26 11.82 -28.52
CA LEU A 214 -4.02 13.07 -28.56
C LEU A 214 -4.97 13.20 -27.36
N THR A 215 -5.64 12.09 -27.03
CA THR A 215 -6.56 12.03 -25.88
C THR A 215 -5.81 12.28 -24.57
N GLN A 216 -4.58 11.80 -24.43
CA GLN A 216 -3.73 12.07 -23.26
C GLN A 216 -3.30 13.53 -23.15
N LEU A 217 -2.94 14.18 -24.26
CA LEU A 217 -2.62 15.61 -24.26
C LEU A 217 -3.85 16.47 -23.91
N LEU A 218 -5.02 16.14 -24.46
CA LEU A 218 -6.29 16.81 -24.12
C LEU A 218 -6.71 16.58 -22.67
N ALA A 219 -6.47 15.39 -22.11
CA ALA A 219 -6.70 15.11 -20.70
C ALA A 219 -5.79 15.97 -19.81
N LEU A 220 -4.51 16.11 -20.15
CA LEU A 220 -3.59 17.00 -19.45
C LEU A 220 -4.04 18.46 -19.53
N TYR A 221 -4.48 18.92 -20.70
CA TYR A 221 -5.03 20.27 -20.87
C TYR A 221 -6.29 20.48 -20.02
N LYS A 222 -7.17 19.47 -19.90
CA LYS A 222 -8.36 19.50 -19.04
C LYS A 222 -8.01 19.58 -17.56
N VAL A 223 -6.96 18.89 -17.11
CA VAL A 223 -6.47 18.99 -15.73
C VAL A 223 -5.99 20.41 -15.41
N PHE A 224 -5.27 21.06 -16.33
CA PHE A 224 -4.77 22.42 -16.11
C PHE A 224 -5.84 23.52 -16.27
N ARG A 225 -6.79 23.35 -17.20
CA ARG A 225 -7.88 24.29 -17.50
C ARG A 225 -9.18 23.54 -17.85
N PRO A 226 -9.97 23.11 -16.85
CA PRO A 226 -11.20 22.35 -17.09
C PRO A 226 -12.23 23.15 -17.88
N ASP A 227 -12.27 24.48 -17.71
CA ASP A 227 -13.18 25.41 -18.41
C ASP A 227 -13.07 25.36 -19.94
N LEU A 228 -11.90 24.96 -20.45
CA LEU A 228 -11.60 25.00 -21.89
C LEU A 228 -11.87 23.65 -22.57
N VAL A 229 -11.98 22.55 -21.84
CA VAL A 229 -12.16 21.19 -22.38
C VAL A 229 -13.44 20.58 -21.81
N THR A 230 -14.57 20.95 -22.40
CA THR A 230 -15.92 20.50 -22.01
C THR A 230 -16.24 19.05 -22.35
N LEU A 231 -15.36 18.37 -23.10
CA LEU A 231 -15.57 16.97 -23.49
C LEU A 231 -15.42 16.01 -22.31
N SER A 232 -16.37 15.07 -22.20
CA SER A 232 -16.29 13.88 -21.36
C SER A 232 -15.22 12.93 -21.90
N LEU A 233 -13.97 13.19 -21.52
CA LEU A 233 -12.86 12.28 -21.77
C LEU A 233 -13.03 11.03 -20.89
N PRO A 234 -12.82 9.80 -21.41
CA PRO A 234 -12.89 8.59 -20.62
C PRO A 234 -11.95 8.69 -19.41
N SER A 235 -12.44 8.33 -18.22
CA SER A 235 -11.68 8.41 -16.96
C SER A 235 -10.45 7.49 -16.91
N ARG A 236 -10.24 6.66 -17.93
CA ARG A 236 -9.12 5.72 -18.03
C ARG A 236 -8.56 5.72 -19.45
N VAL A 237 -7.40 6.36 -19.63
CA VAL A 237 -6.56 6.15 -20.82
C VAL A 237 -5.25 5.53 -20.33
N ARG A 238 -5.26 4.18 -20.22
CA ARG A 238 -4.06 3.35 -20.03
C ARG A 238 -3.00 3.77 -21.04
N THR A 239 -1.81 4.16 -20.57
CA THR A 239 -0.53 4.24 -21.32
C THR A 239 -0.68 4.52 -22.83
N GLY A 240 -1.15 5.70 -23.19
CA GLY A 240 -1.37 6.13 -24.58
C GLY A 240 -0.08 6.46 -25.36
N PHE A 241 1.04 6.72 -24.68
CA PHE A 241 2.34 6.88 -25.32
C PHE A 241 3.12 5.55 -25.26
N LYS A 242 3.33 4.91 -26.42
CA LYS A 242 4.20 3.73 -26.51
C LYS A 242 5.64 4.11 -26.17
N ASN A 243 6.37 3.26 -25.46
CA ASN A 243 7.81 3.42 -25.25
C ASN A 243 8.55 3.14 -26.56
N HIS A 244 8.69 4.16 -27.41
CA HIS A 244 9.18 3.98 -28.78
C HIS A 244 10.66 3.58 -28.93
N ASN A 245 11.43 3.50 -27.84
CA ASN A 245 12.89 3.30 -27.89
C ASN A 245 13.42 2.46 -26.72
N SER A 246 13.30 1.14 -26.81
CA SER A 246 13.94 0.20 -25.87
C SER A 246 15.46 0.13 -26.08
N THR A 247 15.94 0.15 -27.33
CA THR A 247 17.36 -0.03 -27.67
C THR A 247 18.27 1.10 -27.17
N TRP A 248 17.91 2.37 -27.42
CA TRP A 248 18.66 3.52 -26.87
C TRP A 248 18.67 3.55 -25.35
N LYS A 249 17.53 3.23 -24.71
CA LYS A 249 17.45 3.19 -23.25
C LYS A 249 18.37 2.11 -22.67
N VAL A 250 18.43 0.93 -23.30
CA VAL A 250 19.34 -0.14 -22.87
C VAL A 250 20.81 0.29 -23.04
N ALA A 251 21.17 0.87 -24.18
CA ALA A 251 22.52 1.36 -24.43
C ALA A 251 22.93 2.49 -23.47
N LEU A 252 22.05 3.46 -23.25
CA LEU A 252 22.24 4.58 -22.33
C LEU A 252 22.39 4.10 -20.88
N CYS A 253 21.55 3.16 -20.44
CA CYS A 253 21.67 2.52 -19.13
C CYS A 253 23.01 1.78 -18.98
N ALA A 254 23.48 1.09 -20.01
CA ALA A 254 24.76 0.38 -19.97
C ALA A 254 25.95 1.35 -19.79
N VAL A 255 25.95 2.47 -20.52
CA VAL A 255 26.98 3.52 -20.41
C VAL A 255 26.93 4.19 -19.02
N GLN A 256 25.74 4.55 -18.53
CA GLN A 256 25.59 5.18 -17.22
C GLN A 256 26.03 4.28 -16.06
N ARG A 257 25.79 2.96 -16.12
CA ARG A 257 26.27 2.01 -15.11
C ARG A 257 27.80 1.88 -15.11
N LYS A 258 28.43 1.84 -16.29
CA LYS A 258 29.89 1.80 -16.43
C LYS A 258 30.55 3.08 -15.88
N ASN A 259 29.96 4.24 -16.14
CA ASN A 259 30.51 5.50 -15.65
C ASN A 259 30.32 5.67 -14.12
N LYS A 260 29.21 5.19 -13.55
CA LYS A 260 28.99 5.24 -12.09
C LYS A 260 29.90 4.29 -11.31
N SER A 261 30.20 3.11 -11.86
CA SER A 261 31.15 2.18 -11.24
C SER A 261 32.59 2.69 -11.25
N ALA A 262 32.97 3.49 -12.24
CA ALA A 262 34.28 4.16 -12.26
C ALA A 262 34.41 5.29 -11.21
N VAL A 263 33.32 6.05 -10.96
CA VAL A 263 33.33 7.17 -10.00
C VAL A 263 33.31 6.70 -8.53
N LEU A 264 32.74 5.53 -8.24
CA LEU A 264 32.71 4.98 -6.88
C LEU A 264 34.06 4.47 -6.37
N VAL A 265 35.05 4.26 -7.24
CA VAL A 265 36.40 3.80 -6.84
C VAL A 265 37.28 4.96 -6.36
N ASP A 266 37.01 6.20 -6.78
CA ASP A 266 37.84 7.38 -6.45
C ASP A 266 37.34 8.21 -5.24
N GLN A 267 36.20 7.86 -4.63
CA GLN A 267 35.55 8.67 -3.57
C GLN A 267 35.41 7.97 -2.20
N SER A 268 36.33 7.07 -1.85
CA SER A 268 36.28 6.32 -0.58
C SER A 268 37.03 6.97 0.59
N LEU A 269 37.17 8.30 0.65
CA LEU A 269 37.77 8.99 1.80
C LEU A 269 37.15 10.38 2.06
N SER A 270 35.98 10.43 2.73
CA SER A 270 35.64 11.46 3.71
C SER A 270 34.34 11.12 4.44
N LEU A 271 34.46 10.89 5.75
CA LEU A 271 33.36 10.92 6.71
C LEU A 271 32.88 12.37 6.85
N ASP A 272 31.63 12.67 6.47
CA ASP A 272 30.73 13.41 7.34
C ASP A 272 29.28 13.43 6.80
N VAL A 273 28.36 13.64 7.74
CA VAL A 273 26.91 13.76 7.57
C VAL A 273 26.55 14.75 6.45
N LYS A 274 25.83 14.30 5.42
CA LYS A 274 25.08 15.16 4.50
C LYS A 274 23.97 14.40 3.78
N GLU A 275 22.77 14.96 3.87
CA GLU A 275 21.59 14.67 3.06
C GLU A 275 22.00 14.45 1.60
N LYS A 276 21.65 13.29 1.05
CA LYS A 276 21.87 13.02 -0.37
C LYS A 276 20.90 13.89 -1.19
N PRO A 277 21.38 14.74 -2.12
CA PRO A 277 20.50 15.35 -3.10
C PRO A 277 19.96 14.23 -3.98
N SER A 278 18.64 14.06 -3.99
CA SER A 278 17.97 13.04 -4.78
C SER A 278 18.18 13.33 -6.27
N SER A 279 19.15 12.64 -6.87
CA SER A 279 19.24 12.52 -8.33
C SER A 279 17.93 11.90 -8.81
N ARG A 280 17.08 12.71 -9.47
CA ARG A 280 15.75 12.36 -9.96
C ARG A 280 15.80 11.16 -10.92
N LYS A 281 15.72 9.95 -10.39
CA LYS A 281 15.26 8.76 -11.11
C LYS A 281 13.73 8.78 -11.17
N ARG A 282 13.15 9.66 -11.99
CA ARG A 282 11.70 9.61 -12.27
C ARG A 282 11.42 8.46 -13.24
N LYS A 283 11.40 7.23 -12.71
CA LYS A 283 10.66 6.07 -13.27
C LYS A 283 10.67 4.80 -12.42
N LEU A 284 11.14 4.85 -11.15
CA LEU A 284 11.12 3.65 -10.29
C LEU A 284 10.85 3.95 -8.82
N HIS A 285 10.10 5.01 -8.52
CA HIS A 285 9.67 5.34 -7.15
C HIS A 285 8.26 5.95 -7.22
N HIS A 286 7.25 5.16 -7.59
CA HIS A 286 5.86 5.63 -7.71
C HIS A 286 5.19 5.83 -6.35
N LEU A 287 5.76 5.27 -5.28
CA LEU A 287 5.25 5.31 -3.91
C LEU A 287 6.03 6.26 -2.98
N ALA A 288 7.13 6.86 -3.45
CA ALA A 288 7.88 7.80 -2.63
C ALA A 288 7.05 9.07 -2.41
N ILE A 289 6.70 9.31 -1.15
CA ILE A 289 6.03 10.55 -0.73
C ILE A 289 6.85 11.73 -1.23
N PRO A 290 6.27 12.63 -2.04
CA PRO A 290 7.00 13.77 -2.55
C PRO A 290 7.55 14.58 -1.36
N PRO A 291 8.85 14.92 -1.32
CA PRO A 291 9.34 15.81 -0.28
C PRO A 291 8.59 17.14 -0.38
N LEU A 292 8.30 17.76 0.77
CA LEU A 292 7.92 19.17 0.82
C LEU A 292 9.05 19.93 0.10
N SER A 293 8.82 20.38 -1.14
CA SER A 293 9.88 20.92 -2.00
C SER A 293 9.40 22.17 -2.74
N SER A 294 10.26 23.20 -2.68
CA SER A 294 10.15 24.54 -3.26
C SER A 294 10.27 24.58 -4.79
N ALA A 295 9.39 23.88 -5.51
CA ALA A 295 9.52 23.82 -6.98
C ALA A 295 8.80 24.94 -7.75
N PHE A 296 8.22 25.94 -7.08
CA PHE A 296 7.64 27.11 -7.75
C PHE A 296 7.92 28.39 -6.96
N ASP A 297 8.94 29.14 -7.39
CA ASP A 297 8.96 30.58 -7.16
C ASP A 297 7.96 31.22 -8.13
N SER A 298 6.72 31.36 -7.65
CA SER A 298 5.80 32.33 -8.23
C SER A 298 6.19 33.71 -7.70
N ASN A 299 6.67 34.57 -8.60
CA ASN A 299 6.86 36.01 -8.37
C ASN A 299 5.50 36.72 -8.16
N SER A 300 4.73 36.34 -7.14
CA SER A 300 3.58 37.10 -6.68
C SER A 300 3.95 37.84 -5.40
N ASN A 301 3.87 39.17 -5.44
CA ASN A 301 4.14 40.13 -4.37
C ASN A 301 3.22 40.02 -3.12
N LYS A 302 2.72 38.82 -2.78
CA LYS A 302 2.06 38.54 -1.51
C LYS A 302 3.04 37.72 -0.66
N LYS A 303 3.30 38.16 0.57
CA LYS A 303 4.07 37.41 1.57
C LYS A 303 3.28 36.16 1.97
N VAL A 304 3.29 35.14 1.12
CA VAL A 304 2.71 33.83 1.39
C VAL A 304 3.79 32.97 2.03
N PHE A 305 3.53 32.49 3.23
CA PHE A 305 4.43 31.64 4.01
C PHE A 305 4.32 30.21 3.49
N ARG A 306 5.43 29.50 3.26
CA ARG A 306 5.38 28.14 2.71
C ARG A 306 5.43 27.11 3.84
N LEU A 307 4.68 26.00 3.72
CA LEU A 307 4.66 24.90 4.70
C LEU A 307 6.05 24.30 5.01
N GLN A 308 7.02 24.49 4.12
CA GLN A 308 8.40 24.01 4.30
C GLN A 308 9.25 24.94 5.18
N GLU A 309 8.86 26.21 5.35
CA GLU A 309 9.56 27.19 6.20
C GLU A 309 9.19 27.02 7.68
N LEU A 310 8.16 26.22 7.96
CA LEU A 310 7.68 25.93 9.31
C LEU A 310 8.57 24.87 9.97
N ARG A 311 9.35 25.31 10.95
CA ARG A 311 10.21 24.43 11.77
C ARG A 311 9.62 24.18 13.15
N SER A 312 8.69 25.03 13.57
CA SER A 312 8.05 24.92 14.88
C SER A 312 6.53 25.16 14.81
N PHE A 313 5.83 24.61 15.80
CA PHE A 313 4.40 24.85 15.97
C PHE A 313 4.06 26.34 16.21
N LYS A 314 4.96 27.09 16.87
CA LYS A 314 4.81 28.53 17.09
C LYS A 314 4.79 29.31 15.77
N GLU A 315 5.69 28.99 14.85
CA GLU A 315 5.75 29.60 13.52
C GLU A 315 4.49 29.28 12.69
N LEU A 316 3.91 28.10 12.86
CA LEU A 316 2.65 27.71 12.22
C LEU A 316 1.49 28.60 12.69
N LEU A 317 1.35 28.81 13.99
CA LEU A 317 0.33 29.68 14.58
C LEU A 317 0.45 31.13 14.11
N GLU A 318 1.66 31.68 14.09
CA GLU A 318 1.91 33.07 13.69
C GLU A 318 1.61 33.31 12.21
N ASN A 319 1.77 32.29 11.36
CA ASN A 319 1.64 32.41 9.90
C ASN A 319 0.42 31.68 9.31
N ILE A 320 -0.50 31.17 10.12
CA ILE A 320 -1.60 30.30 9.68
C ILE A 320 -2.43 30.89 8.52
N HIS A 321 -2.60 32.20 8.51
CA HIS A 321 -3.37 32.96 7.52
C HIS A 321 -2.64 33.15 6.19
N ASN A 322 -1.32 32.96 6.15
CA ASN A 322 -0.48 33.19 4.98
C ASN A 322 0.01 31.89 4.33
N ILE A 323 -0.41 30.72 4.81
CA ILE A 323 0.11 29.44 4.32
C ILE A 323 -0.61 29.00 3.04
N GLU A 324 0.14 28.80 1.96
CA GLU A 324 -0.39 28.20 0.72
C GLU A 324 -0.18 26.68 0.68
N LEU A 325 -1.26 25.96 0.37
CA LEU A 325 -1.24 24.51 0.22
C LEU A 325 -0.44 24.10 -1.04
N PRO A 326 0.44 23.08 -0.96
CA PRO A 326 1.25 22.67 -2.11
C PRO A 326 0.41 22.16 -3.29
N ALA A 327 0.98 22.15 -4.50
CA ALA A 327 0.34 21.51 -5.65
C ALA A 327 0.38 19.97 -5.54
N GLN A 328 1.40 19.42 -4.86
CA GLN A 328 1.57 17.98 -4.63
C GLN A 328 1.09 17.59 -3.24
N MET A 329 -0.20 17.32 -3.07
CA MET A 329 -0.79 17.09 -1.74
C MET A 329 -0.22 15.90 -0.98
N GLY A 330 0.31 14.88 -1.69
CA GLY A 330 0.99 13.76 -1.04
C GLY A 330 2.13 14.18 -0.09
N SER A 331 2.78 15.32 -0.32
CA SER A 331 3.90 15.78 0.54
C SER A 331 3.48 16.14 1.97
N LEU A 332 2.18 16.37 2.22
CA LEU A 332 1.65 16.70 3.55
C LEU A 332 1.72 15.51 4.50
N LEU A 333 1.58 14.28 3.98
CA LEU A 333 1.51 13.04 4.75
C LEU A 333 2.78 12.75 5.57
N GLY A 334 3.92 13.33 5.16
CA GLY A 334 5.22 13.11 5.80
C GLY A 334 5.55 14.06 6.96
N SER A 335 4.69 15.03 7.30
CA SER A 335 4.99 16.06 8.30
C SER A 335 3.83 16.32 9.26
N ALA A 336 4.05 16.11 10.56
CA ALA A 336 3.04 16.35 11.59
C ALA A 336 2.54 17.82 11.64
N LEU A 337 3.44 18.79 11.40
CA LEU A 337 3.05 20.21 11.34
C LEU A 337 2.11 20.49 10.16
N ALA A 338 2.34 19.83 9.02
CA ALA A 338 1.50 19.96 7.85
C ALA A 338 0.12 19.31 8.06
N LEU A 339 0.06 18.20 8.81
CA LEU A 339 -1.19 17.55 9.20
C LEU A 339 -2.00 18.41 10.17
N HIS A 340 -1.37 19.04 11.17
CA HIS A 340 -2.04 20.01 12.03
C HIS A 340 -2.65 21.18 11.24
N TYR A 341 -1.92 21.69 10.24
CA TYR A 341 -2.45 22.73 9.37
C TYR A 341 -3.64 22.23 8.54
N LEU A 342 -3.54 21.03 7.96
CA LEU A 342 -4.61 20.44 7.14
C LEU A 342 -5.92 20.29 7.94
N ASP A 343 -5.82 19.86 9.20
CA ASP A 343 -6.95 19.74 10.12
C ASP A 343 -7.60 21.12 10.43
N CYS A 344 -6.78 22.16 10.62
CA CYS A 344 -7.27 23.51 10.95
C CYS A 344 -7.93 24.25 9.78
N VAL A 345 -7.50 24.01 8.53
CA VAL A 345 -7.87 24.86 7.38
C VAL A 345 -9.29 24.59 6.88
N GLN A 346 -9.86 23.43 7.18
CA GLN A 346 -11.20 23.00 6.75
C GLN A 346 -11.52 23.28 5.25
N ASP A 347 -10.50 23.35 4.40
CA ASP A 347 -10.68 23.53 2.95
C ASP A 347 -10.98 22.16 2.31
N GLU A 348 -12.25 21.95 1.98
CA GLU A 348 -12.73 20.77 1.25
C GLU A 348 -11.91 20.46 0.00
N SER A 349 -11.42 21.49 -0.70
CA SER A 349 -10.63 21.32 -1.91
C SER A 349 -9.26 20.67 -1.64
N ALA A 350 -8.70 20.87 -0.45
CA ALA A 350 -7.44 20.29 -0.03
C ALA A 350 -7.58 18.78 0.19
N PHE A 351 -8.60 18.37 0.94
CA PHE A 351 -8.91 16.96 1.20
C PHE A 351 -9.30 16.21 -0.08
N LEU A 352 -10.05 16.84 -0.99
CA LEU A 352 -10.38 16.24 -2.29
C LEU A 352 -9.13 16.02 -3.16
N ARG A 353 -8.22 17.00 -3.21
CA ARG A 353 -6.95 16.87 -3.96
C ARG A 353 -6.05 15.80 -3.35
N LEU A 354 -5.98 15.72 -2.01
CA LEU A 354 -5.23 14.68 -1.32
C LEU A 354 -5.81 13.29 -1.57
N ASN A 355 -7.13 13.12 -1.43
CA ASN A 355 -7.83 11.87 -1.71
C ASN A 355 -7.68 11.43 -3.17
N PHE A 356 -7.75 12.36 -4.12
CA PHE A 356 -7.51 12.05 -5.53
C PHE A 356 -6.09 11.53 -5.75
N TRP A 357 -5.09 12.19 -5.17
CA TRP A 357 -3.69 11.76 -5.27
C TRP A 357 -3.46 10.39 -4.62
N LEU A 358 -3.96 10.18 -3.39
CA LEU A 358 -3.87 8.91 -2.67
C LEU A 358 -4.52 7.77 -3.44
N GLY A 359 -5.76 7.98 -3.92
CA GLY A 359 -6.51 6.99 -4.69
C GLY A 359 -5.81 6.60 -5.99
N HIS A 360 -5.18 7.57 -6.67
CA HIS A 360 -4.38 7.30 -7.86
C HIS A 360 -3.12 6.49 -7.51
N SER A 361 -2.36 6.90 -6.50
CA SER A 361 -1.12 6.23 -6.08
C SER A 361 -1.36 4.79 -5.63
N LEU A 362 -2.41 4.54 -4.83
CA LEU A 362 -2.78 3.20 -4.37
C LEU A 362 -3.26 2.29 -5.50
N GLN A 363 -4.06 2.81 -6.44
CA GLN A 363 -4.58 1.99 -7.55
C GLN A 363 -3.50 1.64 -8.58
N GLU A 364 -2.62 2.58 -8.92
CA GLU A 364 -1.53 2.32 -9.88
C GLU A 364 -0.59 1.23 -9.38
N GLU A 365 -0.20 1.28 -8.10
CA GLU A 365 0.77 0.32 -7.57
C GLU A 365 0.16 -1.07 -7.34
N PHE A 366 -0.96 -1.15 -6.64
CA PHE A 366 -1.48 -2.41 -6.11
C PHE A 366 -2.49 -3.12 -7.03
N LEU A 367 -3.18 -2.40 -7.93
CA LEU A 367 -4.19 -2.99 -8.81
C LEU A 367 -3.75 -3.06 -10.28
N LEU A 368 -2.82 -2.21 -10.72
CA LEU A 368 -2.47 -2.04 -12.13
C LEU A 368 -1.06 -2.52 -12.48
N CYS A 369 -0.17 -2.68 -11.51
CA CYS A 369 1.19 -3.15 -11.73
C CYS A 369 1.29 -4.66 -11.46
N PRO A 370 1.55 -5.52 -12.47
CA PRO A 370 1.95 -6.89 -12.22
C PRO A 370 3.35 -6.90 -11.62
N VAL A 371 3.55 -7.74 -10.61
CA VAL A 371 4.77 -7.95 -9.85
C VAL A 371 5.96 -8.26 -10.78
N ASP A 372 6.74 -7.24 -11.12
CA ASP A 372 8.17 -7.45 -11.36
C ASP A 372 8.77 -7.69 -9.97
N GLY A 373 9.23 -8.93 -9.72
CA GLY A 373 9.67 -9.43 -8.41
C GLY A 373 10.96 -8.79 -7.85
N SER A 374 11.13 -7.48 -7.98
CA SER A 374 12.16 -6.73 -7.27
C SER A 374 11.71 -6.47 -5.83
N SER A 375 12.48 -6.99 -4.88
CA SER A 375 12.31 -6.82 -3.42
C SER A 375 12.23 -5.36 -2.96
N ASP A 376 12.76 -4.42 -3.76
CA ASP A 376 12.76 -2.99 -3.42
C ASP A 376 11.34 -2.39 -3.41
N ASN A 377 10.43 -2.84 -4.29
CA ASN A 377 9.08 -2.30 -4.40
C ASN A 377 8.24 -2.60 -3.14
N THR A 378 8.41 -3.76 -2.52
CA THR A 378 7.68 -4.12 -1.29
C THR A 378 8.10 -3.24 -0.11
N SER A 379 9.37 -2.84 -0.05
CA SER A 379 9.87 -1.95 1.01
C SER A 379 9.32 -0.53 0.88
N GLU A 380 9.18 -0.02 -0.35
CA GLU A 380 8.58 1.29 -0.63
C GLU A 380 7.08 1.26 -0.36
N ALA A 381 6.39 0.20 -0.78
CA ALA A 381 4.98 0.00 -0.52
C ALA A 381 4.70 -0.08 0.99
N TRP A 382 5.56 -0.77 1.73
CA TRP A 382 5.49 -0.81 3.19
C TRP A 382 5.63 0.57 3.82
N ARG A 383 6.65 1.36 3.43
CA ARG A 383 6.84 2.73 3.95
C ARG A 383 5.67 3.64 3.61
N PHE A 384 5.12 3.52 2.41
CA PHE A 384 3.99 4.29 1.95
C PHE A 384 2.72 3.99 2.76
N LEU A 385 2.33 2.71 2.87
CA LEU A 385 1.18 2.31 3.68
C LEU A 385 1.37 2.66 5.17
N SER A 386 2.58 2.51 5.70
CA SER A 386 2.89 2.89 7.09
C SER A 386 2.73 4.39 7.32
N THR A 387 3.06 5.22 6.32
CA THR A 387 2.85 6.67 6.44
C THR A 387 1.38 7.05 6.34
N ILE A 388 0.59 6.33 5.52
CA ILE A 388 -0.86 6.49 5.48
C ILE A 388 -1.47 6.12 6.84
N LEU A 389 -1.08 4.97 7.41
CA LEU A 389 -1.50 4.54 8.74
C LEU A 389 -1.17 5.57 9.82
N PHE A 390 0.09 6.03 9.85
CA PHE A 390 0.50 7.09 10.77
C PHE A 390 -0.35 8.34 10.61
N THR A 391 -0.64 8.74 9.36
CA THR A 391 -1.45 9.93 9.09
C THR A 391 -2.90 9.75 9.56
N GLN A 392 -3.52 8.61 9.27
CA GLN A 392 -4.89 8.30 9.71
C GLN A 392 -4.99 8.22 11.23
N GLN A 393 -4.01 7.61 11.89
CA GLN A 393 -3.92 7.58 13.34
C GLN A 393 -3.68 8.98 13.93
N PHE A 394 -2.88 9.82 13.28
CA PHE A 394 -2.63 11.18 13.75
C PHE A 394 -3.88 12.05 13.65
N LEU A 395 -4.59 11.99 12.51
CA LEU A 395 -5.81 12.75 12.27
C LEU A 395 -7.04 12.14 12.97
N GLN A 396 -6.95 10.88 13.42
CA GLN A 396 -8.09 10.09 13.91
C GLN A 396 -9.22 9.95 12.86
N GLU A 397 -8.89 10.15 11.58
CA GLU A 397 -9.82 10.09 10.45
C GLU A 397 -9.25 9.26 9.30
N GLY A 398 -10.13 8.51 8.63
CA GLY A 398 -9.82 7.72 7.45
C GLY A 398 -9.87 8.53 6.15
N PHE A 399 -9.15 8.09 5.12
CA PHE A 399 -9.26 8.67 3.79
C PHE A 399 -10.24 7.86 2.92
N SER A 400 -11.24 8.53 2.35
CA SER A 400 -12.23 7.92 1.44
C SER A 400 -11.59 7.21 0.24
N SER A 401 -10.43 7.71 -0.20
CA SER A 401 -9.63 7.10 -1.25
C SER A 401 -8.99 5.77 -0.84
N THR A 402 -8.53 5.67 0.41
CA THR A 402 -8.01 4.43 1.00
C THR A 402 -9.13 3.39 1.13
N GLU A 403 -10.31 3.78 1.62
CA GLU A 403 -11.48 2.90 1.69
C GLU A 403 -11.87 2.35 0.31
N SER A 404 -12.02 3.24 -0.67
CA SER A 404 -12.36 2.86 -2.06
C SER A 404 -11.33 1.90 -2.68
N PHE A 405 -10.06 2.07 -2.29
CA PHE A 405 -8.98 1.16 -2.66
C PHE A 405 -9.15 -0.21 -1.99
N LEU A 406 -9.33 -0.26 -0.67
CA LEU A 406 -9.47 -1.50 0.11
C LEU A 406 -10.61 -2.38 -0.42
N TYR A 407 -11.79 -1.80 -0.68
CA TYR A 407 -12.94 -2.56 -1.22
C TYR A 407 -12.66 -3.23 -2.58
N LYS A 408 -11.78 -2.62 -3.39
CA LYS A 408 -11.37 -3.18 -4.68
C LYS A 408 -10.23 -4.18 -4.51
N PHE A 409 -9.28 -3.86 -3.65
CA PHE A 409 -8.09 -4.65 -3.41
C PHE A 409 -8.39 -5.99 -2.72
N LEU A 410 -9.31 -6.01 -1.75
CA LEU A 410 -9.72 -7.24 -1.06
C LEU A 410 -10.20 -8.35 -2.00
N ARG A 411 -10.72 -8.01 -3.19
CA ARG A 411 -11.20 -8.99 -4.18
C ARG A 411 -10.08 -9.69 -4.95
N VAL A 412 -8.88 -9.10 -4.97
CA VAL A 412 -7.71 -9.60 -5.69
C VAL A 412 -6.55 -9.96 -4.76
N TRP A 413 -6.65 -9.59 -3.48
CA TRP A 413 -5.62 -9.82 -2.48
C TRP A 413 -5.55 -11.30 -2.08
N ASP A 414 -4.33 -11.82 -1.96
CA ASP A 414 -4.02 -13.21 -1.63
C ASP A 414 -3.83 -13.45 -0.12
N GLY A 415 -3.94 -12.41 0.71
CA GLY A 415 -3.72 -12.48 2.16
C GLY A 415 -2.25 -12.47 2.59
N CYS A 416 -1.30 -12.35 1.66
CA CYS A 416 0.13 -12.42 1.95
C CYS A 416 0.81 -11.05 1.87
N LEU A 417 0.55 -10.29 0.80
CA LEU A 417 1.20 -9.01 0.56
C LEU A 417 0.86 -7.98 1.66
N LEU A 418 1.89 -7.46 2.35
CA LEU A 418 1.81 -6.39 3.36
C LEU A 418 0.67 -6.60 4.39
N ARG A 419 0.48 -7.86 4.81
CA ARG A 419 -0.65 -8.28 5.64
C ARG A 419 -0.91 -7.38 6.87
N PRO A 420 0.08 -7.06 7.72
CA PRO A 420 -0.19 -6.22 8.89
C PRO A 420 -0.72 -4.85 8.48
N GLN A 421 -0.11 -4.21 7.49
CA GLN A 421 -0.50 -2.86 7.05
C GLN A 421 -1.90 -2.84 6.44
N ILE A 422 -2.24 -3.86 5.64
CA ILE A 422 -3.57 -3.96 5.04
C ILE A 422 -4.64 -4.22 6.11
N LEU A 423 -4.39 -5.13 7.05
CA LEU A 423 -5.33 -5.40 8.15
C LEU A 423 -5.50 -4.17 9.06
N ASP A 424 -4.41 -3.46 9.37
CA ASP A 424 -4.49 -2.23 10.15
C ASP A 424 -5.33 -1.17 9.43
N LEU A 425 -5.14 -0.98 8.11
CA LEU A 425 -5.95 -0.06 7.31
C LEU A 425 -7.42 -0.49 7.23
N LEU A 426 -7.71 -1.79 7.18
CA LEU A 426 -9.09 -2.31 7.24
C LEU A 426 -9.74 -2.00 8.59
N SER A 427 -8.97 -2.03 9.68
CA SER A 427 -9.48 -1.68 11.00
C SER A 427 -9.85 -0.20 11.13
N ASP A 428 -9.31 0.68 10.27
CA ASP A 428 -9.61 2.12 10.22
C ASP A 428 -10.83 2.46 9.35
N ILE A 429 -11.50 1.46 8.74
CA ILE A 429 -12.67 1.74 7.89
C ILE A 429 -13.79 2.34 8.75
N PRO A 430 -14.35 3.50 8.35
CA PRO A 430 -15.45 4.10 9.07
C PRO A 430 -16.71 3.24 8.97
N LEU A 431 -17.63 3.48 9.90
CA LEU A 431 -18.91 2.79 9.92
C LEU A 431 -19.67 3.02 8.61
N MET A 432 -20.20 1.95 8.03
CA MET A 432 -21.03 1.98 6.82
C MET A 432 -22.31 1.16 7.01
N PRO A 433 -23.36 1.39 6.22
CA PRO A 433 -24.57 0.60 6.31
C PRO A 433 -24.29 -0.89 6.08
N SER A 434 -24.94 -1.75 6.87
CA SER A 434 -24.76 -3.22 6.87
C SER A 434 -24.83 -3.87 5.48
N PHE A 435 -25.69 -3.35 4.59
CA PHE A 435 -25.80 -3.82 3.20
C PHE A 435 -24.48 -3.74 2.42
N TYR A 436 -23.73 -2.65 2.58
CA TYR A 436 -22.47 -2.46 1.87
C TYR A 436 -21.34 -3.28 2.50
N MET A 437 -21.34 -3.44 3.84
CA MET A 437 -20.35 -4.25 4.55
C MET A 437 -20.30 -5.69 4.04
N HIS A 438 -21.47 -6.30 3.85
CA HIS A 438 -21.55 -7.69 3.44
C HIS A 438 -20.84 -7.95 2.10
N LYS A 439 -21.12 -7.09 1.12
CA LYS A 439 -20.61 -7.25 -0.26
C LYS A 439 -19.17 -6.76 -0.44
N LEU A 440 -18.75 -5.74 0.31
CA LEU A 440 -17.45 -5.09 0.11
C LEU A 440 -16.36 -5.61 1.05
N LEU A 441 -16.73 -6.06 2.25
CA LEU A 441 -15.78 -6.48 3.29
C LEU A 441 -15.95 -7.95 3.68
N PHE A 442 -17.16 -8.36 4.09
CA PHE A 442 -17.36 -9.67 4.70
C PHE A 442 -17.15 -10.82 3.72
N GLU A 443 -17.73 -10.76 2.52
CA GLU A 443 -17.61 -11.86 1.56
C GLU A 443 -16.14 -12.11 1.12
N PRO A 444 -15.34 -11.09 0.74
CA PRO A 444 -13.91 -11.30 0.45
C PRO A 444 -13.11 -11.82 1.64
N LEU A 445 -13.32 -11.25 2.84
CA LEU A 445 -12.59 -11.68 4.04
C LEU A 445 -12.96 -13.11 4.44
N LYS A 446 -14.23 -13.51 4.30
CA LYS A 446 -14.70 -14.86 4.56
C LYS A 446 -14.00 -15.89 3.66
N GLN A 447 -13.86 -15.60 2.37
CA GLN A 447 -13.17 -16.48 1.42
C GLN A 447 -11.69 -16.66 1.78
N LEU A 448 -11.00 -15.57 2.13
CA LEU A 448 -9.60 -15.61 2.58
C LEU A 448 -9.45 -16.32 3.93
N TYR A 449 -10.39 -16.09 4.86
CA TYR A 449 -10.36 -16.67 6.19
C TYR A 449 -10.43 -18.21 6.13
N PHE A 450 -11.33 -18.78 5.34
CA PHE A 450 -11.51 -20.23 5.29
C PHE A 450 -10.39 -20.99 4.57
N THR A 451 -9.64 -20.32 3.71
CA THR A 451 -8.57 -20.93 2.91
C THR A 451 -7.17 -20.74 3.51
N SER A 452 -7.06 -20.02 4.62
CA SER A 452 -5.78 -19.59 5.19
C SER A 452 -5.44 -20.29 6.51
N THR A 453 -4.20 -20.06 6.96
CA THR A 453 -3.63 -20.61 8.20
C THR A 453 -4.31 -20.04 9.46
N VAL A 454 -4.21 -20.77 10.59
CA VAL A 454 -4.64 -20.31 11.92
C VAL A 454 -4.13 -18.91 12.26
N PHE A 455 -2.87 -18.59 11.93
CA PHE A 455 -2.29 -17.28 12.20
C PHE A 455 -3.00 -16.15 11.45
N PHE A 456 -3.34 -16.37 10.18
CA PHE A 456 -4.11 -15.40 9.40
C PHE A 456 -5.52 -15.24 9.98
N LYS A 457 -6.17 -16.35 10.34
CA LYS A 457 -7.49 -16.34 11.01
C LYS A 457 -7.46 -15.49 12.29
N CYS A 458 -6.42 -15.67 13.12
CA CYS A 458 -6.19 -14.86 14.31
C CYS A 458 -6.07 -13.37 13.98
N SER A 459 -5.22 -13.02 13.00
CA SER A 459 -5.03 -11.61 12.58
C SER A 459 -6.31 -10.98 12.02
N VAL A 460 -7.17 -11.74 11.35
CA VAL A 460 -8.49 -11.25 10.89
C VAL A 460 -9.41 -10.96 12.07
N ILE A 461 -9.50 -11.86 13.07
CA ILE A 461 -10.31 -11.61 14.27
C ILE A 461 -9.78 -10.39 15.04
N GLU A 462 -8.47 -10.26 15.18
CA GLU A 462 -7.82 -9.11 15.81
C GLU A 462 -8.12 -7.80 15.06
N CYS A 463 -8.01 -7.81 13.73
CA CYS A 463 -8.39 -6.68 12.87
C CYS A 463 -9.85 -6.26 13.07
N LEU A 464 -10.78 -7.22 13.10
CA LEU A 464 -12.21 -6.95 13.28
C LEU A 464 -12.52 -6.49 14.72
N ASN A 465 -11.76 -6.95 15.71
CA ASN A 465 -11.85 -6.45 17.07
C ASN A 465 -11.37 -4.99 17.17
N SER A 466 -10.23 -4.66 16.56
CA SER A 466 -9.72 -3.29 16.50
C SER A 466 -10.70 -2.35 15.81
N MET A 467 -11.36 -2.81 14.73
CA MET A 467 -12.44 -2.07 14.06
C MET A 467 -13.62 -1.83 15.01
N LEU A 468 -14.07 -2.87 15.72
CA LEU A 468 -15.16 -2.75 16.70
C LEU A 468 -14.82 -1.75 17.82
N VAL A 469 -13.61 -1.82 18.39
CA VAL A 469 -13.16 -0.88 19.44
C VAL A 469 -13.21 0.56 18.93
N LYS A 470 -12.73 0.83 17.71
CA LYS A 470 -12.74 2.18 17.13
C LYS A 470 -14.17 2.69 16.93
N TRP A 471 -15.07 1.86 16.42
CA TRP A 471 -16.48 2.23 16.24
C TRP A 471 -17.19 2.52 17.57
N LEU A 472 -16.97 1.67 18.58
CA LEU A 472 -17.54 1.85 19.91
C LEU A 472 -16.98 3.10 20.62
N THR A 473 -15.68 3.35 20.46
CA THR A 473 -15.02 4.53 21.03
C THR A 473 -15.56 5.80 20.39
N TRP A 474 -15.65 5.83 19.06
CA TRP A 474 -16.25 6.94 18.33
C TRP A 474 -17.69 7.23 18.82
N HIS A 475 -18.53 6.20 18.91
CA HIS A 475 -19.88 6.34 19.46
C HIS A 475 -19.88 6.92 20.89
N SER A 476 -19.01 6.41 21.78
CA SER A 476 -18.97 6.86 23.17
C SER A 476 -18.62 8.34 23.32
N VAL A 477 -17.72 8.85 22.46
CA VAL A 477 -17.32 10.26 22.44
C VAL A 477 -18.46 11.11 21.86
N SER A 478 -19.01 10.72 20.69
CA SER A 478 -20.10 11.46 20.05
C SER A 478 -21.39 11.48 20.87
N ALA A 479 -21.70 10.41 21.60
CA ALA A 479 -22.85 10.36 22.50
C ALA A 479 -22.70 11.27 23.73
N SER A 480 -21.46 11.52 24.17
CA SER A 480 -21.18 12.40 25.32
C SER A 480 -21.31 13.89 24.98
N GLU A 481 -21.22 14.27 23.71
CA GLU A 481 -21.26 15.67 23.24
C GLU A 481 -22.70 16.18 22.97
N GLY A 482 -23.73 15.39 23.29
CA GLY A 482 -25.14 15.84 23.28
C GLY A 482 -25.80 15.91 21.90
N GLY A 483 -25.12 15.48 20.83
CA GLY A 483 -25.68 15.35 19.48
C GLY A 483 -26.47 14.05 19.32
N LEU A 484 -27.77 14.06 19.59
CA LEU A 484 -28.70 13.00 19.16
C LEU A 484 -28.83 12.92 17.63
N ASP A 485 -28.36 13.94 16.92
CA ASP A 485 -28.10 13.88 15.49
C ASP A 485 -26.65 13.43 15.27
N ILE A 486 -26.49 12.14 14.97
CA ILE A 486 -25.28 11.59 14.34
C ILE A 486 -25.24 12.10 12.87
N SER A 487 -25.31 13.41 12.67
CA SER A 487 -24.85 14.02 11.44
C SER A 487 -23.34 14.05 11.58
N LEU A 488 -22.67 13.18 10.82
CA LEU A 488 -21.22 13.26 10.62
C LEU A 488 -20.89 14.70 10.16
N ASN A 489 -20.53 15.56 11.10
CA ASN A 489 -19.79 16.76 10.78
C ASN A 489 -18.49 16.28 10.13
N SER A 490 -18.14 16.92 9.03
CA SER A 490 -17.10 16.60 8.03
C SER A 490 -17.35 15.37 7.13
N ASN A 491 -17.99 15.64 5.98
CA ASN A 491 -17.67 15.09 4.65
C ASN A 491 -18.08 13.66 4.26
N SER A 492 -18.74 12.90 5.13
CA SER A 492 -19.40 11.66 4.67
C SER A 492 -20.84 11.94 4.24
N THR A 493 -21.23 11.49 3.04
CA THR A 493 -22.56 11.71 2.46
C THR A 493 -23.67 10.85 3.09
N ILE A 494 -23.39 10.13 4.18
CA ILE A 494 -24.30 9.17 4.79
C ILE A 494 -24.57 9.59 6.22
N THR A 495 -25.69 10.27 6.46
CA THR A 495 -26.23 10.45 7.81
C THR A 495 -26.67 9.08 8.34
N MET A 496 -26.08 8.64 9.45
CA MET A 496 -26.39 7.33 10.05
C MET A 496 -27.20 7.56 11.32
N THR A 497 -28.36 6.94 11.46
CA THR A 497 -29.10 6.96 12.72
C THR A 497 -28.44 6.03 13.75
N LEU A 498 -28.73 6.24 15.04
CA LEU A 498 -28.29 5.33 16.11
C LEU A 498 -28.74 3.88 15.85
N SER A 499 -29.92 3.68 15.27
CA SER A 499 -30.39 2.35 14.85
C SER A 499 -29.53 1.75 13.74
N GLY A 500 -29.16 2.53 12.72
CA GLY A 500 -28.28 2.07 11.65
C GLY A 500 -26.85 1.74 12.14
N PHE A 501 -26.37 2.48 13.14
CA PHE A 501 -25.13 2.16 13.86
C PHE A 501 -25.23 0.82 14.57
N MET A 502 -26.29 0.60 15.36
CA MET A 502 -26.53 -0.66 16.07
C MET A 502 -26.64 -1.85 15.11
N ASP A 503 -27.34 -1.70 14.00
CA ASP A 503 -27.48 -2.75 12.99
C ASP A 503 -26.13 -3.14 12.39
N SER A 504 -25.26 -2.16 12.14
CA SER A 504 -23.94 -2.38 11.56
C SER A 504 -22.98 -3.06 12.56
N VAL A 505 -23.00 -2.63 13.83
CA VAL A 505 -22.26 -3.30 14.92
C VAL A 505 -22.77 -4.72 15.13
N MET A 506 -24.09 -4.92 15.13
CA MET A 506 -24.70 -6.23 15.29
C MET A 506 -24.29 -7.19 14.17
N GLU A 507 -24.27 -6.69 12.93
CA GLU A 507 -23.85 -7.50 11.78
C GLU A 507 -22.35 -7.85 11.84
N LEU A 508 -21.49 -6.93 12.29
CA LEU A 508 -20.08 -7.23 12.55
C LEU A 508 -19.91 -8.34 13.60
N VAL A 509 -20.60 -8.23 14.74
CA VAL A 509 -20.52 -9.23 15.81
C VAL A 509 -21.04 -10.59 15.34
N ARG A 510 -22.12 -10.61 14.55
CA ARG A 510 -22.64 -11.85 13.94
C ARG A 510 -21.65 -12.46 12.94
N PHE A 511 -21.03 -11.63 12.11
CA PHE A 511 -20.03 -12.07 11.15
C PHE A 511 -18.81 -12.68 11.84
N VAL A 512 -18.26 -12.02 12.86
CA VAL A 512 -17.17 -12.57 13.67
C VAL A 512 -17.60 -13.85 14.38
N GLY A 513 -18.82 -13.91 14.91
CA GLY A 513 -19.37 -15.13 15.50
C GLY A 513 -19.42 -16.32 14.53
N LEU A 514 -19.76 -16.08 13.26
CA LEU A 514 -19.71 -17.09 12.20
C LEU A 514 -18.26 -17.52 11.92
N LEU A 515 -17.34 -16.58 11.71
CA LEU A 515 -15.93 -16.88 11.44
C LEU A 515 -15.27 -17.63 12.61
N ALA A 516 -15.58 -17.26 13.84
CA ALA A 516 -15.05 -17.89 15.04
C ALA A 516 -15.59 -19.31 15.21
N SER A 517 -16.91 -19.51 15.09
CA SER A 517 -17.53 -20.84 15.23
C SER A 517 -17.00 -21.82 14.19
N GLU A 518 -16.96 -21.40 12.92
CA GLU A 518 -16.46 -22.25 11.85
C GLU A 518 -14.94 -22.38 11.88
N GLY A 519 -14.22 -21.33 12.25
CA GLY A 519 -12.76 -21.35 12.38
C GLY A 519 -12.29 -22.30 13.47
N LEU A 520 -12.92 -22.26 14.65
CA LEU A 520 -12.65 -23.19 15.75
C LEU A 520 -12.97 -24.62 15.34
N ARG A 521 -14.09 -24.85 14.64
CA ARG A 521 -14.44 -26.18 14.12
C ARG A 521 -13.40 -26.72 13.14
N LEU A 522 -12.93 -25.89 12.20
CA LEU A 522 -11.96 -26.29 11.18
C LEU A 522 -10.57 -26.55 11.75
N GLU A 523 -10.18 -25.81 12.79
CA GLU A 523 -8.84 -25.87 13.39
C GLU A 523 -8.81 -26.70 14.68
N ASN A 524 -9.81 -27.57 14.90
CA ASN A 524 -9.93 -28.44 16.08
C ASN A 524 -9.81 -27.68 17.42
N CYS A 525 -10.52 -26.57 17.55
CA CYS A 525 -10.53 -25.71 18.74
C CYS A 525 -9.14 -25.21 19.15
N HIS A 526 -8.32 -24.81 18.17
CA HIS A 526 -6.97 -24.30 18.41
C HIS A 526 -6.95 -23.15 19.45
N VAL A 527 -6.12 -23.29 20.49
CA VAL A 527 -6.06 -22.39 21.66
C VAL A 527 -5.78 -20.93 21.29
N LEU A 528 -4.87 -20.67 20.34
CA LEU A 528 -4.60 -19.29 19.88
C LEU A 528 -5.84 -18.61 19.26
N LEU A 529 -6.60 -19.34 18.44
CA LEU A 529 -7.78 -18.80 17.79
C LEU A 529 -8.90 -18.57 18.81
N LEU A 530 -9.05 -19.49 19.77
CA LEU A 530 -9.98 -19.36 20.88
C LEU A 530 -9.65 -18.13 21.72
N ASN A 531 -8.38 -17.91 22.04
CA ASN A 531 -7.94 -16.73 22.79
C ASN A 531 -8.23 -15.42 22.04
N GLN A 532 -7.98 -15.35 20.73
CA GLN A 532 -8.32 -14.14 19.96
C GLN A 532 -9.83 -13.92 19.86
N THR A 533 -10.59 -15.01 19.75
CA THR A 533 -12.06 -14.96 19.76
C THR A 533 -12.59 -14.46 21.11
N LEU A 534 -12.04 -14.92 22.22
CA LEU A 534 -12.44 -14.45 23.55
C LEU A 534 -12.08 -12.97 23.77
N ALA A 535 -10.97 -12.48 23.20
CA ALA A 535 -10.61 -11.05 23.25
C ALA A 535 -11.64 -10.17 22.55
N PHE A 536 -12.18 -10.66 21.43
CA PHE A 536 -13.30 -10.01 20.76
C PHE A 536 -14.54 -9.97 21.67
N TYR A 537 -14.92 -11.09 22.29
CA TYR A 537 -16.10 -11.12 23.16
C TYR A 537 -15.95 -10.39 24.49
N GLU A 538 -14.73 -10.17 25.00
CA GLU A 538 -14.46 -9.24 26.09
C GLU A 538 -14.77 -7.79 25.71
N THR A 539 -14.57 -7.43 24.44
CA THR A 539 -14.96 -6.11 23.92
C THR A 539 -16.48 -6.04 23.74
N VAL A 540 -17.10 -7.09 23.18
CA VAL A 540 -18.56 -7.20 22.99
C VAL A 540 -19.30 -7.13 24.33
N CYS A 541 -18.79 -7.78 25.38
CA CYS A 541 -19.43 -7.73 26.70
C CYS A 541 -19.32 -6.34 27.34
N ASP A 542 -18.50 -5.43 26.82
CA ASP A 542 -18.32 -4.09 27.39
C ASP A 542 -19.13 -3.01 26.67
N MET A 543 -19.80 -3.33 25.56
CA MET A 543 -20.59 -2.39 24.74
C MET A 543 -21.62 -1.58 25.56
N PHE A 544 -22.35 -2.25 26.46
CA PHE A 544 -23.42 -1.63 27.23
C PHE A 544 -22.93 -0.62 28.26
N LEU A 545 -22.03 -1.03 29.16
CA LEU A 545 -21.60 -0.18 30.27
C LEU A 545 -20.46 0.77 29.91
N LYS A 546 -19.48 0.31 29.11
CA LYS A 546 -18.28 1.09 28.84
C LYS A 546 -18.50 2.11 27.72
N TYR A 547 -19.26 1.73 26.70
CA TYR A 547 -19.47 2.54 25.49
C TYR A 547 -20.89 3.10 25.37
N SER A 548 -21.73 2.90 26.41
CA SER A 548 -23.11 3.39 26.49
C SER A 548 -23.98 3.00 25.30
N LEU A 549 -23.68 1.90 24.62
CA LEU A 549 -24.45 1.40 23.50
C LEU A 549 -25.48 0.38 24.03
N PRO A 550 -26.80 0.60 23.94
CA PRO A 550 -27.83 -0.29 24.48
C PRO A 550 -28.01 -1.57 23.63
N LEU A 551 -26.92 -2.32 23.46
CA LEU A 551 -26.82 -3.54 22.68
C LEU A 551 -26.07 -4.60 23.50
N ILE A 552 -26.69 -5.77 23.66
CA ILE A 552 -26.10 -6.92 24.34
C ILE A 552 -26.24 -8.14 23.43
N ILE A 553 -25.11 -8.64 22.94
CA ILE A 553 -25.03 -9.82 22.07
C ILE A 553 -24.19 -10.88 22.77
N MET A 554 -24.70 -12.11 22.85
CA MET A 554 -24.04 -13.25 23.48
C MET A 554 -23.05 -13.92 22.52
N PRO A 555 -22.00 -14.60 23.03
CA PRO A 555 -21.17 -15.46 22.21
C PRO A 555 -22.01 -16.62 21.65
N PRO A 556 -21.85 -16.99 20.38
CA PRO A 556 -22.56 -18.11 19.78
C PRO A 556 -22.13 -19.42 20.45
N ALA A 557 -22.98 -20.44 20.34
CA ALA A 557 -22.72 -21.77 20.89
C ALA A 557 -21.38 -22.35 20.41
N GLY A 558 -21.02 -22.10 19.15
CA GLY A 558 -19.74 -22.51 18.54
C GLY A 558 -18.50 -21.83 19.10
N VAL A 559 -18.65 -20.85 20.00
CA VAL A 559 -17.55 -20.21 20.75
C VAL A 559 -17.68 -20.49 22.24
N PHE A 560 -18.89 -20.35 22.79
CA PHE A 560 -19.17 -20.55 24.20
C PHE A 560 -18.76 -21.94 24.69
N TYR A 561 -19.16 -23.00 24.00
CA TYR A 561 -18.88 -24.37 24.43
C TYR A 561 -17.43 -24.81 24.22
N PRO A 562 -16.76 -24.46 23.10
CA PRO A 562 -15.31 -24.65 23.00
C PRO A 562 -14.52 -23.94 24.10
N ALA A 563 -14.95 -22.75 24.53
CA ALA A 563 -14.33 -22.07 25.67
C ALA A 563 -14.63 -22.76 27.00
N LEU A 564 -15.87 -23.22 27.20
CA LEU A 564 -16.28 -23.91 28.42
C LEU A 564 -15.50 -25.20 28.63
N PHE A 565 -15.30 -25.98 27.57
CA PHE A 565 -14.62 -27.29 27.61
C PHE A 565 -13.17 -27.21 27.11
N ALA A 566 -12.56 -26.03 27.21
CA ALA A 566 -11.19 -25.82 26.78
C ALA A 566 -10.20 -26.67 27.61
N THR A 567 -9.05 -26.98 27.01
CA THR A 567 -7.96 -27.68 27.71
C THR A 567 -7.00 -26.73 28.43
N ASP A 568 -7.07 -25.44 28.13
CA ASP A 568 -6.29 -24.39 28.77
C ASP A 568 -7.09 -23.62 29.81
N SER A 569 -6.46 -23.32 30.94
CA SER A 569 -7.10 -22.63 32.08
C SER A 569 -7.43 -21.16 31.78
N ILE A 570 -6.65 -20.53 30.89
CA ILE A 570 -6.83 -19.14 30.48
C ILE A 570 -8.18 -18.95 29.77
N SER A 571 -8.53 -19.83 28.82
CA SER A 571 -9.81 -19.72 28.10
C SER A 571 -11.02 -19.86 29.04
N VAL A 572 -10.95 -20.76 30.02
CA VAL A 572 -12.02 -20.96 31.01
C VAL A 572 -12.15 -19.75 31.93
N ASP A 573 -11.03 -19.18 32.38
CA ASP A 573 -11.03 -17.97 33.21
C ASP A 573 -11.62 -16.76 32.47
N ARG A 574 -11.20 -16.55 31.22
CA ARG A 574 -11.71 -15.47 30.37
C ARG A 574 -13.19 -15.65 30.05
N LEU A 575 -13.66 -16.87 29.84
CA LEU A 575 -15.09 -17.15 29.73
C LEU A 575 -15.84 -16.78 31.02
N GLY A 576 -15.28 -17.12 32.19
CA GLY A 576 -15.81 -16.71 33.49
C GLY A 576 -15.94 -15.19 33.60
N TYR A 577 -14.88 -14.46 33.21
CA TYR A 577 -14.89 -13.00 33.17
C TYR A 577 -16.00 -12.45 32.24
N ILE A 578 -16.10 -12.95 31.01
CA ILE A 578 -17.13 -12.56 30.04
C ILE A 578 -18.54 -12.78 30.61
N MET A 579 -18.81 -13.96 31.18
CA MET A 579 -20.11 -14.31 31.76
C MET A 579 -20.44 -13.44 32.98
N PHE A 580 -19.45 -13.14 33.82
CA PHE A 580 -19.60 -12.20 34.92
C PHE A 580 -19.97 -10.79 34.44
N ARG A 581 -19.27 -10.27 33.42
CA ARG A 581 -19.55 -8.95 32.82
C ARG A 581 -20.96 -8.91 32.23
N TYR A 582 -21.39 -9.92 31.49
CA TYR A 582 -22.76 -9.99 30.97
C TYR A 582 -23.81 -9.96 32.09
N ARG A 583 -23.59 -10.67 33.21
CA ARG A 583 -24.51 -10.63 34.35
C ARG A 583 -24.64 -9.21 34.91
N LYS A 584 -23.50 -8.52 35.09
CA LYS A 584 -23.48 -7.14 35.58
C LYS A 584 -24.27 -6.21 34.66
N ASN A 585 -24.04 -6.31 33.35
CA ASN A 585 -24.73 -5.50 32.34
C ASN A 585 -26.24 -5.76 32.33
N LEU A 586 -26.66 -7.03 32.28
CA LEU A 586 -28.08 -7.41 32.25
C LEU A 586 -28.81 -7.02 33.53
N THR A 587 -28.14 -7.07 34.69
CA THR A 587 -28.72 -6.64 35.96
C THR A 587 -28.93 -5.13 35.98
N LEU A 588 -28.00 -4.35 35.44
CA LEU A 588 -28.11 -2.90 35.34
C LEU A 588 -29.14 -2.47 34.31
N ALA A 589 -29.15 -3.09 33.13
CA ALA A 589 -30.19 -2.93 32.12
C ALA A 589 -31.59 -3.12 32.69
N LYS A 590 -31.80 -4.21 33.44
CA LYS A 590 -33.08 -4.49 34.10
C LYS A 590 -33.46 -3.42 35.13
N LYS A 591 -32.49 -2.84 35.86
CA LYS A 591 -32.74 -1.73 36.79
C LYS A 591 -33.12 -0.44 36.05
N GLN A 592 -32.44 -0.11 34.97
CA GLN A 592 -32.72 1.06 34.14
C GLN A 592 -34.09 0.97 33.46
N GLU A 593 -34.49 -0.22 32.98
CA GLU A 593 -35.83 -0.49 32.47
C GLU A 593 -36.92 -0.26 33.54
N GLN A 594 -36.64 -0.65 34.80
CA GLN A 594 -37.57 -0.44 35.93
C GLN A 594 -37.68 1.04 36.33
N GLN A 595 -36.59 1.80 36.19
CA GLN A 595 -36.53 3.23 36.51
C GLN A 595 -37.05 4.15 35.38
N ARG A 596 -37.42 3.59 34.21
CA ARG A 596 -37.86 4.32 32.99
C ARG A 596 -36.84 5.36 32.49
N GLU A 597 -35.56 5.17 32.78
CA GLU A 597 -34.50 6.14 32.44
C GLU A 597 -34.06 6.04 30.95
N GLN A 598 -34.37 4.94 30.25
CA GLN A 598 -34.01 4.75 28.84
C GLN A 598 -35.18 4.20 28.00
N THR A 599 -35.23 4.62 26.73
CA THR A 599 -36.27 4.25 25.74
C THR A 599 -36.03 2.89 25.06
N PHE A 600 -34.93 2.21 25.37
CA PHE A 600 -34.51 0.98 24.70
C PHE A 600 -34.81 -0.26 25.56
N HIS A 601 -35.49 -1.25 24.96
CA HIS A 601 -35.82 -2.52 25.61
C HIS A 601 -34.86 -3.61 25.15
N ILE A 602 -34.18 -4.27 26.09
CA ILE A 602 -33.37 -5.45 25.77
C ILE A 602 -34.28 -6.64 25.54
N SER A 603 -34.01 -7.39 24.46
CA SER A 603 -34.88 -8.50 24.06
C SER A 603 -34.98 -9.56 25.16
N ARG A 604 -36.19 -10.09 25.39
CA ARG A 604 -36.41 -11.21 26.30
C ARG A 604 -35.60 -12.46 25.89
N ASN A 605 -35.28 -12.58 24.61
CA ASN A 605 -34.46 -13.68 24.08
C ASN A 605 -33.02 -13.60 24.57
N THR A 606 -32.44 -12.40 24.66
CA THR A 606 -31.08 -12.19 25.20
C THR A 606 -30.97 -12.68 26.65
N TYR A 607 -31.97 -12.41 27.48
CA TYR A 607 -32.01 -12.92 28.85
C TYR A 607 -32.14 -14.45 28.92
N LYS A 608 -32.95 -15.05 28.02
CA LYS A 608 -33.08 -16.52 27.95
C LYS A 608 -31.77 -17.18 27.53
N GLU A 609 -31.09 -16.62 26.54
CA GLU A 609 -29.81 -17.12 26.04
C GLU A 609 -28.72 -17.01 27.11
N PHE A 610 -28.63 -15.88 27.80
CA PHE A 610 -27.73 -15.72 28.94
C PHE A 610 -28.00 -16.76 30.04
N ASN A 611 -29.25 -16.91 30.45
CA ASN A 611 -29.62 -17.87 31.50
C ASN A 611 -29.29 -19.31 31.09
N ARG A 612 -29.45 -19.66 29.82
CA ARG A 612 -29.06 -20.97 29.28
C ARG A 612 -27.56 -21.20 29.38
N ASN A 613 -26.75 -20.24 28.93
CA ASN A 613 -25.29 -20.33 29.00
C ASN A 613 -24.81 -20.37 30.47
N LEU A 614 -25.41 -19.56 31.34
CA LEU A 614 -25.14 -19.56 32.77
C LEU A 614 -25.44 -20.92 33.40
N GLN A 615 -26.62 -21.50 33.10
CA GLN A 615 -26.99 -22.83 33.59
C GLN A 615 -26.03 -23.90 33.09
N ALA A 616 -25.63 -23.87 31.82
CA ALA A 616 -24.66 -24.82 31.28
C ALA A 616 -23.31 -24.74 32.00
N MET A 617 -22.78 -23.53 32.23
CA MET A 617 -21.50 -23.33 32.91
C MET A 617 -21.57 -23.72 34.40
N VAL A 618 -22.61 -23.31 35.13
CA VAL A 618 -22.78 -23.68 36.55
C VAL A 618 -23.02 -25.18 36.69
N ASN A 619 -23.85 -25.78 35.85
CA ASN A 619 -24.16 -27.20 35.97
C ASN A 619 -22.93 -28.05 35.65
N SER A 620 -22.18 -27.73 34.59
CA SER A 620 -20.95 -28.45 34.24
C SER A 620 -19.86 -28.32 35.30
N MET A 621 -19.52 -27.09 35.71
CA MET A 621 -18.38 -26.84 36.59
C MET A 621 -18.67 -27.04 38.08
N TRP A 622 -19.89 -26.77 38.53
CA TRP A 622 -20.26 -26.76 39.96
C TRP A 622 -21.14 -27.94 40.34
N ASN A 623 -22.26 -28.14 39.64
CA ASN A 623 -23.22 -29.19 39.99
C ASN A 623 -22.83 -30.58 39.44
N SER A 624 -21.71 -30.67 38.70
CA SER A 624 -21.21 -31.91 38.09
C SER A 624 -22.20 -32.56 37.11
N TRP A 625 -23.09 -31.77 36.49
CA TRP A 625 -24.10 -32.19 35.50
C TRP A 625 -23.96 -31.34 34.23
N TRP A 626 -23.52 -31.94 33.13
CA TRP A 626 -23.29 -31.21 31.87
C TRP A 626 -24.50 -31.17 30.92
N CYS A 627 -25.51 -32.04 31.10
CA CYS A 627 -26.64 -32.17 30.17
C CYS A 627 -28.00 -32.10 30.88
N SER A 628 -28.78 -31.09 30.55
CA SER A 628 -30.21 -31.01 30.90
C SER A 628 -31.03 -31.52 29.70
N PRO A 629 -32.05 -32.38 29.88
CA PRO A 629 -32.96 -32.76 28.79
C PRO A 629 -33.59 -31.51 28.17
N GLY A 630 -33.53 -31.39 26.84
CA GLY A 630 -34.03 -30.24 26.08
C GLY A 630 -33.07 -29.05 25.93
N SER A 631 -31.76 -29.24 26.15
CA SER A 631 -30.73 -28.24 25.85
C SER A 631 -30.11 -28.43 24.45
N ASP A 632 -29.59 -27.36 23.83
CA ASP A 632 -28.99 -27.39 22.48
C ASP A 632 -27.77 -28.32 22.35
N ILE A 633 -27.23 -28.84 23.46
CA ILE A 633 -26.21 -29.89 23.49
C ILE A 633 -26.76 -31.16 24.14
N GLU A 634 -27.84 -31.70 23.59
CA GLU A 634 -28.07 -33.13 23.76
C GLU A 634 -27.01 -33.87 22.93
N ILE A 635 -25.87 -34.21 23.57
CA ILE A 635 -25.01 -35.24 23.01
C ILE A 635 -25.78 -36.55 23.10
N ASP A 636 -25.87 -37.22 21.95
CA ASP A 636 -26.53 -38.52 21.85
C ASP A 636 -26.00 -39.47 22.93
N LYS A 637 -26.91 -40.10 23.67
CA LYS A 637 -26.58 -41.03 24.74
C LYS A 637 -25.72 -42.19 24.21
N ASP A 638 -25.90 -42.54 22.95
CA ASP A 638 -25.14 -43.59 22.28
C ASP A 638 -23.67 -43.17 22.04
N LEU A 639 -23.41 -41.89 21.73
CA LEU A 639 -22.05 -41.33 21.61
C LEU A 639 -21.34 -41.27 22.97
N ILE A 640 -22.06 -40.98 24.04
CA ILE A 640 -21.50 -40.99 25.40
C ILE A 640 -21.14 -42.42 25.81
N ALA A 641 -21.99 -43.40 25.49
CA ALA A 641 -21.71 -44.81 25.76
C ALA A 641 -20.47 -45.32 25.01
N LEU A 642 -20.24 -44.85 23.78
CA LEU A 642 -19.05 -45.14 22.98
C LEU A 642 -17.73 -44.66 23.64
N SER A 643 -17.77 -43.61 24.46
CA SER A 643 -16.58 -43.04 25.11
C SER A 643 -15.99 -43.92 26.21
N LYS A 644 -16.77 -44.88 26.76
CA LYS A 644 -16.38 -45.76 27.88
C LYS A 644 -15.90 -45.04 29.15
N VAL A 645 -16.15 -43.74 29.28
CA VAL A 645 -15.78 -42.96 30.47
C VAL A 645 -16.79 -43.23 31.58
N ALA A 646 -16.30 -43.61 32.77
CA ALA A 646 -17.15 -43.74 33.96
C ALA A 646 -17.57 -42.35 34.46
N GLU A 647 -18.88 -42.16 34.66
CA GLU A 647 -19.50 -40.91 35.11
C GLU A 647 -19.01 -39.66 34.33
N PRO A 648 -19.27 -39.58 33.01
CA PRO A 648 -18.77 -38.49 32.17
C PRO A 648 -19.24 -37.10 32.65
N TRP A 649 -20.36 -37.05 33.38
CA TRP A 649 -20.90 -35.82 33.95
C TRP A 649 -20.03 -35.21 35.06
N CYS A 650 -19.34 -36.02 35.86
CA CYS A 650 -18.44 -35.55 36.92
C CYS A 650 -17.08 -35.08 36.39
N ARG A 651 -16.77 -35.30 35.11
CA ARG A 651 -15.41 -35.06 34.55
C ARG A 651 -15.14 -33.61 34.15
N PHE A 652 -16.15 -32.74 34.18
CA PHE A 652 -16.01 -31.31 33.89
C PHE A 652 -16.22 -30.42 35.11
N ASP A 653 -16.28 -31.02 36.31
CA ASP A 653 -16.29 -30.25 37.55
C ASP A 653 -14.96 -29.50 37.76
N LEU A 654 -14.92 -28.53 38.66
CA LEU A 654 -13.70 -27.74 38.96
C LEU A 654 -12.44 -28.55 39.34
N ILE A 655 -12.57 -29.83 39.66
CA ILE A 655 -11.45 -30.71 40.04
C ILE A 655 -10.95 -31.51 38.82
N HIS A 656 -11.89 -32.04 38.04
CA HIS A 656 -11.65 -32.95 36.94
C HIS A 656 -11.60 -32.25 35.58
N HIS A 657 -11.99 -30.98 35.53
CA HIS A 657 -12.00 -30.17 34.31
C HIS A 657 -10.63 -30.26 33.62
N PRO A 658 -10.55 -30.57 32.31
CA PRO A 658 -9.29 -30.75 31.61
C PRO A 658 -8.29 -29.60 31.82
N ALA A 659 -8.79 -28.37 31.82
CA ALA A 659 -7.99 -27.17 32.08
C ALA A 659 -7.49 -26.99 33.52
N LEU A 660 -8.16 -27.56 34.52
CA LEU A 660 -7.87 -27.34 35.94
C LEU A 660 -7.30 -28.59 36.64
N PHE A 661 -7.32 -29.73 35.96
CA PHE A 661 -6.92 -31.02 36.49
C PHE A 661 -5.49 -31.06 37.04
N SER A 662 -4.55 -30.37 36.39
CA SER A 662 -3.17 -30.26 36.87
C SER A 662 -3.09 -29.57 38.25
N TYR A 663 -3.88 -28.51 38.45
CA TYR A 663 -3.94 -27.77 39.72
C TYR A 663 -4.57 -28.62 40.83
N ALA A 664 -5.57 -29.44 40.51
CA ALA A 664 -6.15 -30.40 41.45
C ALA A 664 -5.12 -31.44 41.93
N ILE A 665 -4.30 -31.96 41.01
CA ILE A 665 -3.20 -32.90 41.36
C ILE A 665 -2.16 -32.21 42.23
N GLU A 666 -1.75 -30.99 41.86
CA GLU A 666 -0.77 -30.23 42.62
C GLU A 666 -1.27 -29.95 44.05
N PHE A 667 -2.53 -29.54 44.19
CA PHE A 667 -3.14 -29.34 45.50
C PHE A 667 -3.19 -30.63 46.31
N HIS A 668 -3.59 -31.74 45.69
CA HIS A 668 -3.59 -33.05 46.36
C HIS A 668 -2.19 -33.45 46.85
N GLN A 669 -1.15 -33.24 46.04
CA GLN A 669 0.24 -33.53 46.44
C GLN A 669 0.70 -32.66 47.62
N ARG A 670 0.27 -31.40 47.68
CA ARG A 670 0.58 -30.49 48.79
C ARG A 670 -0.14 -30.89 50.08
N CYS A 671 -1.39 -31.36 49.99
CA CYS A 671 -2.18 -31.76 51.16
C CYS A 671 -1.88 -33.18 51.66
N TRP A 672 -1.50 -34.11 50.77
CA TRP A 672 -1.23 -35.51 51.09
C TRP A 672 0.07 -36.02 50.44
N PRO A 673 1.25 -35.52 50.87
CA PRO A 673 2.53 -35.88 50.26
C PRO A 673 2.90 -37.37 50.38
N GLU A 674 2.33 -38.09 51.36
CA GLU A 674 2.63 -39.50 51.62
C GLU A 674 1.78 -40.48 50.78
N ARG A 675 0.71 -40.01 50.12
CA ARG A 675 -0.19 -40.87 49.34
C ARG A 675 0.29 -41.02 47.90
N LYS A 676 0.67 -42.25 47.50
CA LYS A 676 1.07 -42.58 46.11
C LYS A 676 -0.11 -42.67 45.12
N ASN A 677 -1.32 -42.96 45.60
CA ASN A 677 -2.51 -42.98 44.76
C ASN A 677 -3.22 -41.62 44.83
N VAL A 678 -3.46 -41.01 43.67
CA VAL A 678 -4.17 -39.73 43.57
C VAL A 678 -5.67 -40.00 43.65
N ASP A 679 -6.27 -39.76 44.83
CA ASP A 679 -7.72 -39.75 45.00
C ASP A 679 -8.22 -38.30 45.05
N LEU A 680 -8.72 -37.83 43.91
CA LEU A 680 -9.26 -36.47 43.80
C LEU A 680 -10.64 -36.32 44.47
N GLY A 681 -11.32 -37.41 44.80
CA GLY A 681 -12.58 -37.39 45.54
C GLY A 681 -12.42 -36.82 46.95
N SER A 682 -11.25 -37.02 47.57
CA SER A 682 -10.88 -36.49 48.88
C SER A 682 -10.89 -34.95 48.93
N ILE A 683 -10.76 -34.26 47.80
CA ILE A 683 -10.79 -32.78 47.73
C ILE A 683 -12.22 -32.25 47.97
N LYS A 684 -13.26 -32.99 47.55
CA LYS A 684 -14.68 -32.57 47.73
C LYS A 684 -15.16 -32.65 49.18
N THR A 685 -14.34 -33.13 50.12
CA THR A 685 -14.79 -33.46 51.49
C THR A 685 -14.47 -32.33 52.49
N GLY A 686 -15.50 -31.76 53.10
CA GLY A 686 -15.37 -30.86 54.26
C GLY A 686 -14.55 -29.59 53.99
N LYS A 687 -13.57 -29.30 54.86
CA LYS A 687 -12.76 -28.06 54.80
C LYS A 687 -11.81 -27.99 53.61
N TYR A 688 -11.43 -29.14 53.04
CA TYR A 688 -10.48 -29.23 51.93
C TYR A 688 -11.02 -28.64 50.62
N TRP A 689 -12.35 -28.63 50.44
CA TRP A 689 -12.98 -27.96 49.29
C TRP A 689 -12.75 -26.45 49.32
N ASN A 690 -12.95 -25.81 50.48
CA ASN A 690 -12.73 -24.37 50.62
C ASN A 690 -11.26 -24.00 50.42
N TRP A 691 -10.34 -24.79 50.97
CA TRP A 691 -8.89 -24.59 50.77
C TRP A 691 -8.47 -24.79 49.31
N TYR A 692 -9.08 -25.74 48.60
CA TYR A 692 -8.84 -25.92 47.17
C TYR A 692 -9.32 -24.70 46.37
N MET A 693 -10.49 -24.15 46.69
CA MET A 693 -11.01 -22.95 46.03
C MET A 693 -10.10 -21.73 46.26
N GLU A 694 -9.64 -21.51 47.50
CA GLU A 694 -8.66 -20.45 47.80
C GLU A 694 -7.34 -20.68 47.06
N PHE A 695 -6.82 -21.91 47.06
CA PHE A 695 -5.61 -22.26 46.32
C PHE A 695 -5.74 -21.98 44.83
N LEU A 696 -6.87 -22.37 44.23
CA LEU A 696 -7.14 -22.21 42.81
C LEU A 696 -7.20 -20.72 42.44
N PHE A 697 -7.93 -19.91 43.19
CA PHE A 697 -8.05 -18.47 42.88
C PHE A 697 -6.78 -17.68 43.17
N ASN A 698 -5.93 -18.14 44.08
CA ASN A 698 -4.58 -17.59 44.26
C ASN A 698 -3.64 -17.85 43.06
N GLN A 699 -4.04 -18.65 42.07
CA GLN A 699 -3.28 -18.84 40.81
C GLN A 699 -3.55 -17.76 39.75
N GLY A 700 -4.39 -16.74 40.05
CA GLY A 700 -4.70 -15.65 39.13
C GLY A 700 -5.94 -15.86 38.25
N PHE A 701 -6.86 -16.73 38.66
CA PHE A 701 -8.14 -16.97 37.96
C PHE A 701 -9.25 -16.02 38.45
N ASP A 702 -9.03 -14.72 38.29
CA ASP A 702 -9.94 -13.68 38.79
C ASP A 702 -11.29 -13.68 38.06
N GLY A 703 -11.30 -13.99 36.76
CA GLY A 703 -12.52 -14.06 35.96
C GLY A 703 -13.46 -15.15 36.45
N LEU A 704 -12.90 -16.34 36.67
CA LEU A 704 -13.63 -17.49 37.21
C LEU A 704 -14.06 -17.27 38.66
N ASN A 705 -13.21 -16.64 39.48
CA ASN A 705 -13.55 -16.30 40.87
C ASN A 705 -14.77 -15.37 40.93
N ASN A 706 -14.73 -14.26 40.18
CA ASN A 706 -15.83 -13.31 40.08
C ASN A 706 -17.13 -13.97 39.60
N PHE A 707 -17.03 -14.87 38.62
CA PHE A 707 -18.17 -15.64 38.15
C PHE A 707 -18.76 -16.52 39.25
N ILE A 708 -17.94 -17.33 39.94
CA ILE A 708 -18.42 -18.28 40.96
C ILE A 708 -19.04 -17.52 42.13
N GLN A 709 -18.34 -16.52 42.69
CA GLN A 709 -18.85 -15.74 43.82
C GLN A 709 -20.22 -15.12 43.56
N THR A 710 -20.42 -14.59 42.36
CA THR A 710 -21.67 -13.92 41.99
C THR A 710 -22.80 -14.95 41.80
N ASN A 711 -22.52 -16.14 41.26
CA ASN A 711 -23.52 -17.11 40.80
C ASN A 711 -23.84 -18.25 41.79
N THR A 712 -22.95 -18.63 42.70
CA THR A 712 -23.15 -19.79 43.59
C THR A 712 -23.40 -19.43 45.05
N GLY A 713 -23.42 -18.14 45.42
CA GLY A 713 -23.81 -17.67 46.75
C GLY A 713 -22.74 -17.82 47.85
N HIS A 714 -21.53 -18.31 47.53
CA HIS A 714 -20.42 -18.48 48.49
C HIS A 714 -19.67 -17.17 48.85
N GLY A 715 -19.94 -16.05 48.17
CA GLY A 715 -19.26 -14.76 48.45
C GLY A 715 -19.58 -14.13 49.82
N SER A 716 -20.60 -14.59 50.53
CA SER A 716 -20.99 -14.05 51.86
C SER A 716 -20.21 -14.66 53.04
N THR A 717 -19.42 -15.72 52.82
CA THR A 717 -18.72 -16.43 53.91
C THR A 717 -17.21 -16.16 54.00
N LEU A 718 -16.55 -15.65 52.96
CA LEU A 718 -15.13 -15.25 53.06
C LEU A 718 -14.92 -13.86 53.69
N ASN A 719 -15.89 -12.95 53.61
CA ASN A 719 -15.74 -11.58 54.13
C ASN A 719 -16.22 -11.38 55.58
N SER A 720 -16.73 -12.42 56.26
CA SER A 720 -17.35 -12.30 57.59
C SER A 720 -16.43 -12.69 58.76
N GLN A 721 -15.11 -12.77 58.56
CA GLN A 721 -14.15 -13.12 59.61
C GLN A 721 -13.22 -12.00 60.11
N GLU A 722 -13.33 -10.75 59.63
CA GLU A 722 -12.46 -9.65 60.11
C GLU A 722 -13.09 -8.57 61.00
N ASP A 723 -14.42 -8.51 61.18
CA ASP A 723 -15.04 -7.50 62.07
C ASP A 723 -15.57 -8.12 63.37
N GLY A 724 -14.63 -8.43 64.28
CA GLY A 724 -14.90 -8.79 65.66
C GLY A 724 -14.22 -7.85 66.64
N GLN A 725 -14.62 -6.57 66.69
CA GLN A 725 -14.32 -5.71 67.84
C GLN A 725 -15.49 -5.67 68.83
N PRO A 726 -15.24 -5.86 70.15
CA PRO A 726 -16.29 -5.88 71.16
C PRO A 726 -16.79 -4.46 71.44
N LYS A 727 -18.11 -4.27 71.34
CA LYS A 727 -18.79 -3.05 71.78
C LYS A 727 -18.70 -2.95 73.31
N SER A 728 -17.92 -2.01 73.81
CA SER A 728 -18.12 -1.41 75.13
C SER A 728 -19.29 -0.42 75.04
N GLN A 729 -20.34 -0.68 75.81
CA GLN A 729 -21.39 0.28 76.15
C GLN A 729 -21.19 0.74 77.62
N PRO A 730 -21.76 1.89 78.01
CA PRO A 730 -21.14 2.89 78.90
C PRO A 730 -20.95 2.46 80.35
#